data_AF-X0KWJ1-F1
#
_entry.id   AF-X0KWJ1-F1
#
_cell.length_a   1.000
_cell.length_b   1.000
_cell.length_c   1.000
_cell.angle_alpha   90.00
_cell.angle_beta   90.00
_cell.angle_gamma   90.00
#
_symmetry.space_group_name_H-M   'P 1'
#
loop_
_entity.id
_entity.type
_entity.pdbx_description
1 polymer ?
#
loop_
_entity_poly.entity_id
_entity_poly.type
_entity_poly.pdbx_seq_one_letter_code
_entity_poly.pdbx_strand_id
1 'polypeptide(L)'
;MSGVQVAVHPVHITPQQPDSATIKDFLPRATNGYNIPRFDPQIHLNFKPPAARYSFTELGLDKPRNAPDVCYTEPFQLFSEEGVRVMRREIFRKEFLDKYMRSWSRAPCYIGGHSANSEEASFIKQAWYHPATQAAIDEAFGTGLKPLERHCDIGYANVQLGEGGTAGVYKYNEIPAKPQPPSKAATGISKSQWDDVPIDGWHKDQVPVVCVVMLSDISNMQGGETAIKTGQGNLIKARGANLGGAVLMQGGNLEHAALRASNCSERVSMVTSYCFANPDLDDSRTTLKSADFENEDMNALKYAHLDYKLKRLRDRVNLACERVARQRAGNAELNRDDIDGWTTSPAIYFGLPFLKETKAILKSYNQSKHFLSKDDQDALLFFNKSTLYWDMLCSIIGAQDTDIIDPLTTSSAMSSQPWSSQGNLHPWTGVSTEIMELFFRSILLCKGFRARMTQDHRQSSRSLQAALRDIKEARELHQCLKSFTIPAEQHICDTGDMLTPKQHLVRIAEAYRLAAMAHLYQTFSDLRNQNTLQNGYDPVDAEYRVLDLGLKIIRILEKIPLASGTRCIQPLLCLTAGIIMKLDMPAINPQQHTLTLLSDILSADLRSAPLHDHRFQDIHHITLGATKRSIEIGQGRRFVLERLSILESSLPPKPIRVVKELVQTVWAAYDVQGAGVSQVHWINIMAQSNLRTIFG
;
A
#
# COMPACT_ATOMS: atom_id res chain seq x y z
N MET A 1 -7.00 52.39 -0.79
CA MET A 1 -5.98 52.85 -1.77
C MET A 1 -4.66 52.20 -1.39
N SER A 2 -4.11 51.43 -2.33
CA SER A 2 -2.74 50.87 -2.47
C SER A 2 -2.81 49.38 -2.80
N GLY A 3 -3.09 49.09 -4.07
CA GLY A 3 -3.02 47.73 -4.62
C GLY A 3 -1.56 47.31 -4.79
N VAL A 4 -1.22 46.15 -4.24
CA VAL A 4 0.03 45.47 -4.55
C VAL A 4 -0.25 44.57 -5.74
N GLN A 5 0.13 45.03 -6.94
CA GLN A 5 0.21 44.21 -8.14
C GLN A 5 1.35 43.20 -7.95
N VAL A 6 1.02 41.92 -7.80
CA VAL A 6 1.99 40.84 -7.95
C VAL A 6 2.15 40.61 -9.46
N ALA A 7 3.28 41.05 -10.01
CA ALA A 7 3.66 40.77 -11.39
C ALA A 7 3.90 39.26 -11.54
N VAL A 8 2.99 38.58 -12.23
CA VAL A 8 3.18 37.21 -12.69
C VAL A 8 4.07 37.30 -13.93
N HIS A 9 5.36 37.05 -13.78
CA HIS A 9 6.23 36.82 -14.93
C HIS A 9 5.86 35.45 -15.54
N PRO A 10 5.43 35.38 -16.82
CA PRO A 10 5.32 34.11 -17.51
C PRO A 10 6.72 33.53 -17.62
N VAL A 11 6.94 32.36 -17.01
CA VAL A 11 8.13 31.56 -17.27
C VAL A 11 8.01 31.09 -18.71
N HIS A 12 8.68 31.77 -19.63
CA HIS A 12 8.97 31.21 -20.94
C HIS A 12 9.91 30.03 -20.74
N ILE A 13 9.32 28.85 -20.58
CA ILE A 13 10.03 27.60 -20.86
C ILE A 13 10.22 27.61 -22.37
N THR A 14 11.39 28.04 -22.82
CA THR A 14 11.81 27.78 -24.19
C THR A 14 11.75 26.25 -24.35
N PRO A 15 10.93 25.71 -25.28
CA PRO A 15 10.98 24.29 -25.55
C PRO A 15 12.43 23.99 -25.95
N GLN A 16 13.12 23.14 -25.18
CA GLN A 16 14.28 22.47 -25.75
C GLN A 16 13.78 21.84 -27.04
N GLN A 17 14.34 22.26 -28.18
CA GLN A 17 14.13 21.57 -29.44
C GLN A 17 14.40 20.09 -29.14
N PRO A 18 13.44 19.18 -29.37
CA PRO A 18 13.72 17.77 -29.28
C PRO A 18 14.91 17.50 -30.20
N ASP A 19 15.88 16.73 -29.71
CA ASP A 19 16.96 16.19 -30.55
C ASP A 19 16.35 15.73 -31.87
N SER A 20 16.88 16.22 -32.98
CA SER A 20 16.37 16.03 -34.35
C SER A 20 16.44 14.58 -34.84
N ALA A 21 16.42 13.60 -33.94
CA ALA A 21 16.78 12.20 -34.15
C ALA A 21 15.66 11.19 -33.87
N THR A 22 14.39 11.59 -33.75
CA THR A 22 13.29 10.63 -33.41
C THR A 22 12.01 10.75 -34.24
N ILE A 23 12.08 11.18 -35.50
CA ILE A 23 11.21 10.55 -36.49
C ILE A 23 11.92 9.24 -36.82
N LYS A 24 11.53 8.13 -36.19
CA LYS A 24 11.86 6.81 -36.76
C LYS A 24 11.31 6.87 -38.18
N ASP A 25 12.19 6.86 -39.19
CA ASP A 25 11.82 6.79 -40.59
C ASP A 25 11.13 5.45 -40.85
N PHE A 26 9.87 5.34 -40.46
CA PHE A 26 8.99 4.23 -40.81
C PHE A 26 8.66 4.40 -42.29
N LEU A 27 9.58 3.98 -43.16
CA LEU A 27 9.40 4.07 -44.61
C LEU A 27 8.20 3.20 -45.03
N PRO A 28 7.24 3.74 -45.81
CA PRO A 28 6.14 2.95 -46.33
C PRO A 28 6.68 1.77 -47.15
N ARG A 29 6.19 0.56 -46.88
CA ARG A 29 6.48 -0.59 -47.74
C ARG A 29 5.73 -0.37 -49.06
N ALA A 30 6.46 -0.08 -50.13
CA ALA A 30 5.90 -0.10 -51.48
C ALA A 30 5.60 -1.57 -51.84
N THR A 31 4.41 -2.05 -51.50
CA THR A 31 3.89 -3.30 -52.05
C THR A 31 3.22 -2.97 -53.39
N ASN A 32 3.54 -3.73 -54.44
CA ASN A 32 2.98 -3.53 -55.77
C ASN A 32 1.44 -3.46 -55.69
N GLY A 33 0.87 -2.27 -55.90
CA GLY A 33 -0.57 -2.02 -55.94
C GLY A 33 -1.18 -1.22 -54.77
N TYR A 34 -0.44 -0.94 -53.68
CA TYR A 34 -1.00 -0.27 -52.50
C TYR A 34 -0.16 0.93 -52.03
N ASN A 35 -0.66 2.15 -52.28
CA ASN A 35 0.00 3.38 -51.86
C ASN A 35 -0.51 3.83 -50.48
N ILE A 36 0.34 3.68 -49.46
CA ILE A 36 0.15 4.26 -48.13
C ILE A 36 0.91 5.58 -48.08
N PRO A 37 0.24 6.76 -48.01
CA PRO A 37 0.93 8.04 -47.95
C PRO A 37 1.71 8.19 -46.64
N ARG A 38 2.62 9.16 -46.59
CA ARG A 38 3.21 9.60 -45.32
C ARG A 38 2.16 10.32 -44.47
N PHE A 39 2.26 10.20 -43.16
CA PHE A 39 1.43 10.97 -42.25
C PHE A 39 1.81 12.45 -42.30
N ASP A 40 0.87 13.26 -42.79
CA ASP A 40 0.87 14.71 -42.70
C ASP A 40 -0.16 15.17 -41.67
N PRO A 41 0.23 15.84 -40.56
CA PRO A 41 -0.71 16.33 -39.57
C PRO A 41 -1.71 17.36 -40.11
N GLN A 42 -1.39 18.12 -41.17
CA GLN A 42 -2.32 19.11 -41.74
C GLN A 42 -3.47 18.46 -42.51
N ILE A 43 -3.25 17.25 -43.03
CA ILE A 43 -4.24 16.49 -43.79
C ILE A 43 -4.96 15.50 -42.88
N HIS A 44 -4.22 14.79 -42.02
CA HIS A 44 -4.69 13.61 -41.33
C HIS A 44 -5.17 13.89 -39.89
N LEU A 45 -4.84 15.05 -39.30
CA LEU A 45 -5.43 15.49 -38.03
C LEU A 45 -6.55 16.49 -38.28
N ASN A 46 -7.52 16.51 -37.37
CA ASN A 46 -8.57 17.52 -37.32
C ASN A 46 -8.87 17.82 -35.85
N PHE A 47 -7.81 18.12 -35.09
CA PHE A 47 -7.90 18.20 -33.64
C PHE A 47 -8.85 19.31 -33.20
N LYS A 48 -9.82 18.95 -32.34
CA LYS A 48 -10.67 19.87 -31.60
C LYS A 48 -10.70 19.35 -30.17
N PRO A 49 -10.30 20.15 -29.16
CA PRO A 49 -10.18 19.67 -27.78
C PRO A 49 -11.54 19.27 -27.20
N PRO A 50 -11.56 18.39 -26.18
CA PRO A 50 -12.79 18.03 -25.48
C PRO A 50 -13.41 19.24 -24.78
N ALA A 51 -14.73 19.32 -24.77
CA ALA A 51 -15.46 20.39 -24.09
C ALA A 51 -15.32 20.32 -22.56
N ALA A 52 -15.16 19.12 -22.02
CA ALA A 52 -15.00 18.89 -20.58
C ALA A 52 -14.15 17.64 -20.30
N ARG A 53 -13.68 17.55 -19.05
CA ARG A 53 -13.02 16.38 -18.46
C ARG A 53 -13.75 16.07 -17.16
N TYR A 54 -13.95 14.80 -16.86
CA TYR A 54 -14.58 14.36 -15.62
C TYR A 54 -13.55 13.74 -14.72
N SER A 55 -13.62 14.06 -13.43
CA SER A 55 -12.73 13.53 -12.40
C SER A 55 -13.24 12.23 -11.79
N PHE A 56 -12.39 11.50 -11.06
CA PHE A 56 -12.87 10.33 -10.32
C PHE A 56 -13.83 10.74 -9.21
N THR A 57 -13.49 11.85 -8.53
CA THR A 57 -14.26 12.37 -7.40
C THR A 57 -15.68 12.81 -7.79
N GLU A 58 -15.86 13.47 -8.94
CA GLU A 58 -17.19 13.81 -9.48
C GLU A 58 -18.04 12.58 -9.80
N LEU A 59 -17.42 11.45 -10.15
CA LEU A 59 -18.09 10.19 -10.47
C LEU A 59 -18.29 9.29 -9.24
N GLY A 60 -17.99 9.80 -8.04
CA GLY A 60 -18.06 9.05 -6.78
C GLY A 60 -17.05 7.91 -6.69
N LEU A 61 -15.96 7.98 -7.45
CA LEU A 61 -14.86 7.02 -7.42
C LEU A 61 -13.68 7.57 -6.63
N ASP A 62 -12.85 6.67 -6.08
CA ASP A 62 -11.64 7.07 -5.38
C ASP A 62 -10.61 7.68 -6.35
N LYS A 63 -10.07 8.84 -5.97
CA LYS A 63 -8.98 9.47 -6.70
C LYS A 63 -7.74 8.55 -6.68
N PRO A 64 -7.16 8.20 -7.84
CA PRO A 64 -5.94 7.42 -7.90
C PRO A 64 -4.78 8.13 -7.18
N ARG A 65 -4.05 7.38 -6.36
CA ARG A 65 -2.92 7.91 -5.60
C ARG A 65 -1.81 8.33 -6.56
N ASN A 66 -1.27 9.53 -6.38
CA ASN A 66 -0.13 10.03 -7.16
C ASN A 66 -0.37 10.04 -8.69
N ALA A 67 -1.61 10.28 -9.11
CA ALA A 67 -1.98 10.52 -10.51
C ALA A 67 -2.96 11.72 -10.61
N PRO A 68 -3.16 12.30 -11.81
CA PRO A 68 -4.18 13.32 -12.03
C PRO A 68 -5.58 12.80 -11.68
N ASP A 69 -6.43 13.68 -11.12
CA ASP A 69 -7.84 13.38 -10.85
C ASP A 69 -8.69 13.54 -12.13
N VAL A 70 -8.20 12.99 -13.25
CA VAL A 70 -8.92 12.98 -14.53
C VAL A 70 -9.29 11.53 -14.80
N CYS A 71 -10.59 11.25 -14.86
CA CYS A 71 -11.14 9.93 -15.13
C CYS A 71 -11.26 9.69 -16.64
N TYR A 72 -12.01 10.55 -17.34
CA TYR A 72 -12.16 10.50 -18.80
C TYR A 72 -12.48 11.88 -19.39
N THR A 73 -12.30 12.03 -20.70
CA THR A 73 -12.66 13.24 -21.45
C THR A 73 -14.05 13.11 -22.09
N GLU A 74 -14.78 14.21 -22.23
CA GLU A 74 -15.83 14.24 -23.26
C GLU A 74 -15.23 13.84 -24.63
N PRO A 75 -16.03 13.28 -25.54
CA PRO A 75 -15.59 12.95 -26.88
C PRO A 75 -15.06 14.19 -27.61
N PHE A 76 -13.96 14.02 -28.34
CA PHE A 76 -13.30 15.12 -29.04
C PHE A 76 -12.81 14.67 -30.43
N GLN A 77 -12.52 15.61 -31.33
CA GLN A 77 -12.05 15.24 -32.67
C GLN A 77 -10.53 15.13 -32.64
N LEU A 78 -9.96 14.04 -33.18
CA LEU A 78 -8.51 13.85 -33.27
C LEU A 78 -8.04 13.73 -34.71
N PHE A 79 -8.49 12.67 -35.41
CA PHE A 79 -8.10 12.43 -36.81
C PHE A 79 -9.13 13.02 -37.77
N SER A 80 -8.68 13.42 -38.96
CA SER A 80 -9.58 13.75 -40.07
C SER A 80 -10.19 12.47 -40.68
N GLU A 81 -11.21 12.63 -41.51
CA GLU A 81 -11.76 11.49 -42.27
C GLU A 81 -10.70 10.82 -43.13
N GLU A 82 -9.81 11.60 -43.77
CA GLU A 82 -8.71 11.05 -44.57
C GLU A 82 -7.70 10.29 -43.71
N GLY A 83 -7.36 10.81 -42.52
CA GLY A 83 -6.52 10.08 -41.56
C GLY A 83 -7.10 8.72 -41.21
N VAL A 84 -8.41 8.66 -40.95
CA VAL A 84 -9.11 7.40 -40.68
C VAL A 84 -9.14 6.47 -41.90
N ARG A 85 -9.40 7.00 -43.10
CA ARG A 85 -9.38 6.20 -44.34
C ARG A 85 -8.03 5.52 -44.54
N VAL A 86 -6.93 6.22 -44.34
CA VAL A 86 -5.58 5.63 -44.51
C VAL A 86 -5.29 4.60 -43.42
N MET A 87 -5.69 4.83 -42.16
CA MET A 87 -5.57 3.81 -41.10
C MET A 87 -6.35 2.54 -41.46
N ARG A 88 -7.59 2.69 -41.95
CA ARG A 88 -8.43 1.58 -42.39
C ARG A 88 -7.83 0.86 -43.60
N ARG A 89 -7.31 1.61 -44.58
CA ARG A 89 -6.57 1.06 -45.73
C ARG A 89 -5.41 0.20 -45.27
N GLU A 90 -4.74 0.57 -44.18
CA GLU A 90 -3.58 -0.19 -43.68
C GLU A 90 -3.99 -1.50 -42.99
N ILE A 91 -5.02 -1.49 -42.13
CA ILE A 91 -5.41 -2.64 -41.30
C ILE A 91 -6.36 -3.65 -41.97
N PHE A 92 -7.16 -3.24 -42.96
CA PHE A 92 -8.13 -4.13 -43.63
C PHE A 92 -7.60 -4.80 -44.91
N ARG A 93 -6.31 -4.69 -45.17
CA ARG A 93 -5.66 -5.50 -46.22
C ARG A 93 -5.71 -6.96 -45.83
N LYS A 94 -5.95 -7.83 -46.82
CA LYS A 94 -6.07 -9.27 -46.59
C LYS A 94 -4.84 -9.81 -45.86
N GLU A 95 -3.64 -9.45 -46.32
CA GLU A 95 -2.37 -9.90 -45.76
C GLU A 95 -2.16 -9.43 -44.30
N PHE A 96 -2.69 -8.24 -43.98
CA PHE A 96 -2.64 -7.69 -42.64
C PHE A 96 -3.60 -8.42 -41.70
N LEU A 97 -4.84 -8.66 -42.15
CA LEU A 97 -5.83 -9.43 -41.40
C LEU A 97 -5.38 -10.87 -41.17
N ASP A 98 -4.87 -11.53 -42.21
CA ASP A 98 -4.32 -12.90 -42.13
C ASP A 98 -3.25 -13.02 -41.04
N LYS A 99 -2.46 -11.95 -40.85
CA LYS A 99 -1.35 -11.93 -39.89
C LYS A 99 -1.73 -11.43 -38.51
N TYR A 100 -2.67 -10.49 -38.36
CA TYR A 100 -2.88 -9.74 -37.11
C TYR A 100 -4.31 -9.78 -36.55
N MET A 101 -5.28 -10.35 -37.27
CA MET A 101 -6.62 -10.57 -36.72
C MET A 101 -6.59 -11.73 -35.71
N ARG A 102 -7.16 -11.52 -34.53
CA ARG A 102 -7.14 -12.41 -33.38
C ARG A 102 -8.49 -12.43 -32.67
N SER A 103 -8.68 -13.41 -31.79
CA SER A 103 -9.87 -13.56 -30.97
C SER A 103 -9.50 -14.17 -29.63
N TRP A 104 -10.16 -13.74 -28.56
CA TRP A 104 -10.04 -14.34 -27.23
C TRP A 104 -11.35 -14.17 -26.46
N SER A 105 -11.45 -14.79 -25.27
CA SER A 105 -12.70 -14.85 -24.50
C SER A 105 -13.32 -13.50 -24.17
N ARG A 106 -12.51 -12.45 -23.99
CA ARG A 106 -12.97 -11.09 -23.64
C ARG A 106 -13.34 -10.22 -24.85
N ALA A 107 -12.60 -10.37 -25.95
CA ALA A 107 -12.83 -9.63 -27.20
C ALA A 107 -12.95 -10.61 -28.38
N PRO A 108 -14.16 -10.85 -28.90
CA PRO A 108 -14.40 -11.83 -29.97
C PRO A 108 -13.61 -11.59 -31.25
N CYS A 109 -13.22 -10.34 -31.54
CA CYS A 109 -12.35 -10.01 -32.66
C CYS A 109 -11.59 -8.71 -32.40
N TYR A 110 -10.27 -8.78 -32.56
CA TYR A 110 -9.42 -7.60 -32.58
C TYR A 110 -8.27 -7.77 -33.59
N ILE A 111 -7.65 -6.68 -33.99
CA ILE A 111 -6.49 -6.64 -34.89
C ILE A 111 -5.33 -6.03 -34.09
N GLY A 112 -4.34 -6.85 -33.73
CA GLY A 112 -3.30 -6.46 -32.79
C GLY A 112 -1.96 -7.17 -33.01
N GLY A 113 -0.93 -6.77 -32.25
CA GLY A 113 0.42 -7.34 -32.31
C GLY A 113 1.31 -6.81 -33.45
N HIS A 114 0.79 -5.96 -34.34
CA HIS A 114 1.55 -5.37 -35.46
C HIS A 114 2.58 -4.32 -35.01
N SER A 115 2.40 -3.72 -33.83
CA SER A 115 3.24 -2.58 -33.43
C SER A 115 4.71 -2.97 -33.20
N ALA A 116 4.96 -4.24 -32.88
CA ALA A 116 6.30 -4.84 -32.75
C ALA A 116 7.09 -4.91 -34.06
N ASN A 117 6.40 -5.02 -35.19
CA ASN A 117 7.03 -5.28 -36.46
C ASN A 117 7.38 -3.96 -37.15
N SER A 118 8.66 -3.59 -37.23
CA SER A 118 9.10 -2.32 -37.82
C SER A 118 8.66 -2.09 -39.27
N GLU A 119 8.31 -3.15 -40.01
CA GLU A 119 7.93 -3.08 -41.42
C GLU A 119 6.42 -2.95 -41.65
N GLU A 120 5.60 -2.97 -40.60
CA GLU A 120 4.13 -2.97 -40.68
C GLU A 120 3.52 -1.77 -39.96
N ALA A 121 2.28 -1.43 -40.33
CA ALA A 121 1.52 -0.33 -39.73
C ALA A 121 2.28 1.02 -39.73
N SER A 122 2.96 1.32 -40.85
CA SER A 122 3.81 2.49 -41.01
C SER A 122 3.05 3.81 -40.82
N PHE A 123 1.85 3.94 -41.40
CA PHE A 123 1.05 5.15 -41.27
C PHE A 123 0.53 5.30 -39.85
N ILE A 124 0.02 4.21 -39.26
CA ILE A 124 -0.46 4.20 -37.86
C ILE A 124 0.65 4.60 -36.89
N LYS A 125 1.86 4.06 -37.06
CA LYS A 125 3.01 4.42 -36.22
C LYS A 125 3.41 5.87 -36.40
N GLN A 126 3.51 6.35 -37.64
CA GLN A 126 3.78 7.76 -37.89
C GLN A 126 2.70 8.63 -37.23
N ALA A 127 1.42 8.30 -37.38
CA ALA A 127 0.30 9.03 -36.80
C ALA A 127 0.39 9.13 -35.27
N TRP A 128 0.64 8.02 -34.57
CA TRP A 128 0.67 7.99 -33.10
C TRP A 128 1.97 8.51 -32.48
N TYR A 129 3.10 8.42 -33.18
CA TYR A 129 4.38 8.96 -32.72
C TYR A 129 4.64 10.39 -33.21
N HIS A 130 3.77 10.97 -34.06
CA HIS A 130 3.97 12.33 -34.54
C HIS A 130 3.84 13.35 -33.41
N PRO A 131 4.76 14.33 -33.29
CA PRO A 131 4.70 15.36 -32.23
C PRO A 131 3.39 16.15 -32.18
N ALA A 132 2.78 16.43 -33.34
CA ALA A 132 1.48 17.11 -33.40
C ALA A 132 0.34 16.29 -32.78
N THR A 133 0.34 14.96 -32.98
CA THR A 133 -0.61 14.06 -32.33
C THR A 133 -0.35 14.02 -30.82
N GLN A 134 0.91 13.94 -30.41
CA GLN A 134 1.27 13.96 -28.99
C GLN A 134 0.79 15.26 -28.30
N ALA A 135 1.00 16.42 -28.93
CA ALA A 135 0.55 17.70 -28.41
C ALA A 135 -0.99 17.74 -28.25
N ALA A 136 -1.73 17.24 -29.25
CA ALA A 136 -3.19 17.13 -29.19
C ALA A 136 -3.66 16.23 -28.04
N ILE A 137 -2.97 15.12 -27.79
CA ILE A 137 -3.27 14.18 -26.69
C ILE A 137 -3.01 14.83 -25.32
N ASP A 138 -1.86 15.49 -25.15
CA ASP A 138 -1.51 16.19 -23.92
C ASP A 138 -2.50 17.33 -23.63
N GLU A 139 -2.89 18.10 -24.65
CA GLU A 139 -3.90 19.14 -24.54
C GLU A 139 -5.27 18.54 -24.18
N ALA A 140 -5.70 17.49 -24.86
CA ALA A 140 -6.97 16.85 -24.59
C ALA A 140 -7.04 16.26 -23.17
N PHE A 141 -5.98 15.63 -22.68
CA PHE A 141 -5.95 15.03 -21.35
C PHE A 141 -5.72 16.05 -20.23
N GLY A 142 -4.95 17.12 -20.49
CA GLY A 142 -4.57 18.13 -19.50
C GLY A 142 -3.39 17.74 -18.62
N THR A 143 -2.68 16.66 -18.93
CA THR A 143 -1.41 16.25 -18.29
C THR A 143 -0.54 15.59 -19.34
N GLY A 144 0.77 15.84 -19.30
CA GLY A 144 1.71 15.23 -20.24
C GLY A 144 1.70 13.70 -20.18
N LEU A 145 1.46 13.08 -21.33
CA LEU A 145 1.46 11.64 -21.54
C LEU A 145 2.62 11.23 -22.44
N LYS A 146 2.90 9.93 -22.50
CA LYS A 146 3.84 9.34 -23.45
C LYS A 146 3.25 8.03 -23.99
N PRO A 147 3.30 7.75 -25.30
CA PRO A 147 2.85 6.47 -25.84
C PRO A 147 3.63 5.34 -25.18
N LEU A 148 2.93 4.29 -24.78
CA LEU A 148 3.57 3.17 -24.12
C LEU A 148 4.23 2.26 -25.16
N GLU A 149 5.56 2.24 -25.15
CA GLU A 149 6.38 1.50 -26.14
C GLU A 149 6.40 -0.02 -25.87
N ARG A 150 5.24 -0.68 -25.72
CA ARG A 150 5.14 -2.14 -25.72
C ARG A 150 4.46 -2.65 -26.99
N HIS A 151 4.77 -3.89 -27.35
CA HIS A 151 4.41 -4.54 -28.61
C HIS A 151 2.91 -4.65 -28.95
N CYS A 152 2.01 -4.47 -27.98
CA CYS A 152 0.57 -4.56 -28.17
C CYS A 152 -0.18 -3.24 -27.94
N ASP A 153 0.52 -2.15 -27.63
CA ASP A 153 -0.11 -0.95 -27.06
C ASP A 153 -0.36 0.18 -28.07
N ILE A 154 0.12 0.06 -29.31
CA ILE A 154 0.00 1.13 -30.31
C ILE A 154 -0.96 0.70 -31.42
N GLY A 155 -2.10 1.37 -31.51
CA GLY A 155 -3.02 1.29 -32.64
C GLY A 155 -3.62 -0.08 -32.89
N TYR A 156 -3.93 -0.86 -31.85
CA TYR A 156 -4.72 -2.09 -32.03
C TYR A 156 -6.19 -1.74 -32.25
N ALA A 157 -6.93 -2.56 -32.99
CA ALA A 157 -8.32 -2.27 -33.35
C ALA A 157 -9.28 -3.34 -32.82
N ASN A 158 -10.32 -2.91 -32.10
CA ASN A 158 -11.41 -3.76 -31.67
C ASN A 158 -12.52 -3.77 -32.73
N VAL A 159 -13.00 -4.96 -33.10
CA VAL A 159 -13.94 -5.16 -34.21
C VAL A 159 -15.19 -5.89 -33.76
N GLN A 160 -16.36 -5.32 -34.05
CA GLN A 160 -17.64 -6.00 -33.85
C GLN A 160 -17.89 -7.06 -34.93
N LEU A 161 -18.11 -8.32 -34.53
CA LEU A 161 -18.45 -9.41 -35.47
C LEU A 161 -19.96 -9.46 -35.78
N GLY A 162 -20.35 -9.37 -37.05
CA GLY A 162 -21.74 -9.59 -37.48
C GLY A 162 -22.10 -11.06 -37.70
N GLU A 163 -23.14 -11.34 -38.50
CA GLU A 163 -23.56 -12.71 -38.88
C GLU A 163 -22.42 -13.51 -39.53
N GLY A 164 -21.65 -12.87 -40.41
CA GLY A 164 -20.53 -13.51 -41.12
C GLY A 164 -19.30 -13.80 -40.26
N GLY A 165 -19.33 -13.53 -38.95
CA GLY A 165 -18.20 -13.72 -38.05
C GLY A 165 -16.92 -13.03 -38.54
N THR A 166 -15.77 -13.66 -38.30
CA THR A 166 -14.45 -13.16 -38.74
C THR A 166 -14.32 -13.07 -40.26
N ALA A 167 -14.97 -13.97 -41.00
CA ALA A 167 -15.00 -13.93 -42.46
C ALA A 167 -15.66 -12.64 -43.00
N GLY A 168 -16.61 -12.06 -42.24
CA GLY A 168 -17.22 -10.77 -42.56
C GLY A 168 -16.24 -9.60 -42.53
N VAL A 169 -15.21 -9.66 -41.68
CA VAL A 169 -14.23 -8.56 -41.50
C VAL A 169 -13.38 -8.35 -42.75
N TYR A 170 -13.13 -9.40 -43.55
CA TYR A 170 -12.42 -9.31 -44.84
C TYR A 170 -13.17 -8.49 -45.90
N LYS A 171 -14.44 -8.13 -45.66
CA LYS A 171 -15.22 -7.26 -46.55
C LYS A 171 -15.05 -5.78 -46.22
N TYR A 172 -14.45 -5.45 -45.07
CA TYR A 172 -14.21 -4.07 -44.67
C TYR A 172 -13.12 -3.45 -45.54
N ASN A 173 -13.23 -2.15 -45.78
CA ASN A 173 -12.29 -1.40 -46.61
C ASN A 173 -12.05 -0.01 -46.02
N GLU A 174 -11.29 0.83 -46.74
CA GLU A 174 -10.95 2.18 -46.28
C GLU A 174 -12.15 3.10 -46.07
N ILE A 175 -13.28 2.84 -46.73
CA ILE A 175 -14.52 3.61 -46.59
C ILE A 175 -15.40 2.93 -45.54
N PRO A 176 -15.66 3.56 -44.38
CA PRO A 176 -16.57 3.02 -43.39
C PRO A 176 -18.00 2.94 -43.93
N ALA A 177 -18.69 1.83 -43.65
CA ALA A 177 -20.11 1.72 -43.98
C ALA A 177 -20.93 2.63 -43.06
N LYS A 178 -21.95 3.29 -43.63
CA LYS A 178 -22.84 4.17 -42.86
C LYS A 178 -23.82 3.35 -42.01
N PRO A 179 -24.11 3.75 -40.76
CA PRO A 179 -25.16 3.10 -39.99
C PRO A 179 -26.55 3.32 -40.63
N GLN A 180 -27.39 2.30 -40.54
CA GLN A 180 -28.77 2.35 -41.03
C GLN A 180 -29.60 3.34 -40.21
N PRO A 181 -30.61 4.00 -40.82
CA PRO A 181 -31.49 4.92 -40.11
C PRO A 181 -32.17 4.26 -38.90
N PRO A 182 -32.42 5.01 -37.82
CA PRO A 182 -33.21 4.53 -36.69
C PRO A 182 -34.64 4.18 -37.13
N SER A 183 -34.89 2.91 -37.46
CA SER A 183 -36.25 2.39 -37.65
C SER A 183 -36.48 1.24 -36.67
N LYS A 184 -37.74 1.01 -36.26
CA LYS A 184 -38.11 0.02 -35.21
C LYS A 184 -37.76 -1.44 -35.57
N ALA A 185 -37.30 -1.69 -36.79
CA ALA A 185 -36.62 -2.92 -37.18
C ALA A 185 -35.44 -2.51 -38.06
N ALA A 186 -34.20 -2.82 -37.66
CA ALA A 186 -33.07 -2.79 -38.59
C ALA A 186 -33.29 -3.92 -39.61
N THR A 187 -34.20 -3.72 -40.58
CA THR A 187 -34.72 -4.75 -41.49
C THR A 187 -33.68 -5.31 -42.46
N GLY A 188 -32.43 -4.82 -42.40
CA GLY A 188 -31.32 -5.26 -43.24
C GLY A 188 -30.05 -5.67 -42.48
N ILE A 189 -30.09 -5.80 -41.14
CA ILE A 189 -28.97 -6.38 -40.37
C ILE A 189 -29.40 -7.75 -39.89
N SER A 190 -28.76 -8.79 -40.41
CA SER A 190 -29.00 -10.16 -39.98
C SER A 190 -28.65 -10.34 -38.51
N LYS A 191 -29.47 -11.11 -37.80
CA LYS A 191 -29.14 -11.55 -36.44
C LYS A 191 -27.83 -12.32 -36.42
N SER A 192 -27.05 -12.13 -35.38
CA SER A 192 -25.79 -12.83 -35.15
C SER A 192 -25.77 -13.50 -33.79
N GLN A 193 -25.07 -14.63 -33.69
CA GLN A 193 -24.75 -15.25 -32.39
C GLN A 193 -23.95 -14.32 -31.46
N TRP A 194 -23.37 -13.25 -32.02
CA TRP A 194 -22.60 -12.27 -31.28
C TRP A 194 -23.45 -11.11 -30.73
N ASP A 195 -24.76 -11.04 -31.02
CA ASP A 195 -25.60 -9.87 -30.71
C ASP A 195 -25.67 -9.52 -29.22
N ASP A 196 -25.52 -10.49 -28.32
CA ASP A 196 -25.50 -10.28 -26.86
C ASP A 196 -24.08 -10.26 -26.27
N VAL A 197 -23.04 -10.26 -27.11
CA VAL A 197 -21.63 -10.33 -26.69
C VAL A 197 -20.95 -8.97 -26.83
N PRO A 198 -20.38 -8.38 -25.77
CA PRO A 198 -19.66 -7.11 -25.87
C PRO A 198 -18.48 -7.23 -26.86
N ILE A 199 -18.05 -6.09 -27.41
CA ILE A 199 -16.90 -6.04 -28.32
C ILE A 199 -15.61 -6.28 -27.53
N ASP A 200 -15.56 -5.73 -26.32
CA ASP A 200 -14.58 -6.04 -25.29
C ASP A 200 -15.33 -6.01 -23.94
N GLY A 201 -15.29 -7.12 -23.21
CA GLY A 201 -16.03 -7.31 -21.95
C GLY A 201 -15.60 -6.37 -20.83
N TRP A 202 -16.30 -6.41 -19.70
CA TRP A 202 -15.97 -5.56 -18.53
C TRP A 202 -14.57 -5.85 -17.99
N HIS A 203 -13.74 -4.82 -17.90
CA HIS A 203 -12.38 -4.92 -17.38
C HIS A 203 -11.83 -3.59 -16.87
N LYS A 204 -10.64 -3.65 -16.27
CA LYS A 204 -9.70 -2.54 -16.11
C LYS A 204 -8.48 -2.83 -16.97
N ASP A 205 -7.93 -1.81 -17.59
CA ASP A 205 -6.75 -1.99 -18.42
C ASP A 205 -5.50 -2.34 -17.61
N GLN A 206 -4.55 -2.94 -18.31
CA GLN A 206 -3.19 -3.15 -17.82
C GLN A 206 -2.26 -1.97 -18.13
N VAL A 207 -2.83 -0.78 -18.36
CA VAL A 207 -2.14 0.48 -18.64
C VAL A 207 -2.81 1.65 -17.91
N PRO A 208 -2.08 2.75 -17.63
CA PRO A 208 -2.65 3.89 -16.92
C PRO A 208 -3.74 4.61 -17.71
N VAL A 209 -3.45 4.97 -18.97
CA VAL A 209 -4.32 5.78 -19.84
C VAL A 209 -4.45 5.12 -21.21
N VAL A 210 -5.64 5.20 -21.80
CA VAL A 210 -5.92 4.77 -23.18
C VAL A 210 -6.60 5.88 -23.96
N CYS A 211 -6.28 5.97 -25.26
CA CYS A 211 -6.98 6.77 -26.24
C CYS A 211 -7.76 5.84 -27.18
N VAL A 212 -9.08 5.98 -27.21
CA VAL A 212 -9.98 5.17 -28.06
C VAL A 212 -10.52 6.04 -29.19
N VAL A 213 -10.19 5.69 -30.43
CA VAL A 213 -10.57 6.41 -31.66
C VAL A 213 -11.58 5.60 -32.46
N MET A 214 -12.67 6.23 -32.91
CA MET A 214 -13.66 5.58 -33.77
C MET A 214 -13.19 5.54 -35.22
N LEU A 215 -13.08 4.33 -35.80
CA LEU A 215 -12.77 4.12 -37.22
C LEU A 215 -14.00 3.81 -38.07
N SER A 216 -15.15 3.54 -37.46
CA SER A 216 -16.44 3.42 -38.17
C SER A 216 -17.20 4.75 -38.16
N ASP A 217 -18.07 4.93 -39.15
CA ASP A 217 -19.02 6.04 -39.14
C ASP A 217 -20.03 5.82 -38.01
N ILE A 218 -20.14 6.83 -37.15
CA ILE A 218 -20.96 6.79 -35.93
C ILE A 218 -22.06 7.86 -35.92
N SER A 219 -22.24 8.58 -37.03
CA SER A 219 -23.13 9.75 -37.16
C SER A 219 -24.56 9.52 -36.65
N ASN A 220 -25.11 8.32 -36.87
CA ASN A 220 -26.42 7.89 -36.39
C ASN A 220 -26.37 6.51 -35.70
N MET A 221 -25.21 6.10 -35.18
CA MET A 221 -25.02 4.78 -34.58
C MET A 221 -25.75 4.65 -33.22
N GLN A 222 -26.56 3.60 -33.07
CA GLN A 222 -27.26 3.20 -31.84
C GLN A 222 -26.46 2.12 -31.11
N GLY A 223 -26.11 2.35 -29.85
CA GLY A 223 -25.18 1.48 -29.10
C GLY A 223 -23.73 1.72 -29.52
N GLY A 224 -22.80 0.83 -29.20
CA GLY A 224 -21.41 0.94 -29.67
C GLY A 224 -20.50 1.83 -28.80
N GLU A 225 -21.05 2.38 -27.71
CA GLU A 225 -20.32 3.24 -26.77
C GLU A 225 -19.39 2.45 -25.87
N THR A 226 -18.39 3.13 -25.32
CA THR A 226 -17.62 2.64 -24.18
C THR A 226 -18.44 2.91 -22.92
N ALA A 227 -18.90 1.85 -22.26
CA ALA A 227 -19.60 1.95 -20.98
C ALA A 227 -18.58 2.03 -19.83
N ILE A 228 -18.84 2.91 -18.89
CA ILE A 228 -18.03 3.20 -17.70
C ILE A 228 -18.91 3.00 -16.47
N LYS A 229 -18.40 2.31 -15.46
CA LYS A 229 -19.11 2.11 -14.19
C LYS A 229 -18.69 3.14 -13.15
N THR A 230 -19.67 3.87 -12.61
CA THR A 230 -19.47 4.89 -11.56
C THR A 230 -19.44 4.26 -10.17
N GLY A 231 -19.00 5.03 -9.15
CA GLY A 231 -18.96 4.55 -7.76
C GLY A 231 -20.33 4.24 -7.16
N GLN A 232 -21.40 4.79 -7.75
CA GLN A 232 -22.79 4.52 -7.37
C GLN A 232 -23.39 3.29 -8.09
N GLY A 233 -22.62 2.63 -8.97
CA GLY A 233 -23.09 1.49 -9.77
C GLY A 233 -23.84 1.86 -11.05
N ASN A 234 -24.04 3.15 -11.33
CA ASN A 234 -24.63 3.63 -12.59
C ASN A 234 -23.65 3.52 -13.75
N LEU A 235 -24.19 3.35 -14.96
CA LEU A 235 -23.42 3.28 -16.21
C LEU A 235 -23.41 4.63 -16.93
N ILE A 236 -22.22 5.14 -17.21
CA ILE A 236 -21.98 6.26 -18.13
C ILE A 236 -21.59 5.67 -19.49
N LYS A 237 -22.08 6.25 -20.58
CA LYS A 237 -21.72 5.85 -21.93
C LYS A 237 -20.92 6.97 -22.58
N ALA A 238 -19.68 6.69 -22.97
CA ALA A 238 -18.79 7.60 -23.67
C ALA A 238 -18.45 7.05 -25.06
N ARG A 239 -18.56 7.87 -26.11
CA ARG A 239 -18.15 7.49 -27.48
C ARG A 239 -17.75 8.73 -28.25
N GLY A 240 -16.75 8.64 -29.14
CA GLY A 240 -16.41 9.66 -30.14
C GLY A 240 -17.67 10.35 -30.72
N ALA A 241 -17.58 11.64 -31.07
CA ALA A 241 -18.71 12.35 -31.65
C ALA A 241 -18.87 12.09 -33.16
N ASN A 242 -17.76 11.84 -33.88
CA ASN A 242 -17.73 11.60 -35.32
C ASN A 242 -16.66 10.54 -35.70
N LEU A 243 -16.58 10.20 -36.98
CA LEU A 243 -15.45 9.44 -37.54
C LEU A 243 -14.12 10.13 -37.17
N GLY A 244 -13.16 9.37 -36.62
CA GLY A 244 -11.89 9.93 -36.12
C GLY A 244 -11.99 10.67 -34.79
N GLY A 245 -13.17 10.67 -34.18
CA GLY A 245 -13.40 11.15 -32.82
C GLY A 245 -12.80 10.20 -31.79
N ALA A 246 -12.29 10.77 -30.71
CA ALA A 246 -11.54 10.09 -29.67
C ALA A 246 -12.13 10.32 -28.27
N VAL A 247 -11.83 9.40 -27.36
CA VAL A 247 -12.01 9.55 -25.91
C VAL A 247 -10.72 9.12 -25.23
N LEU A 248 -10.25 9.92 -24.27
CA LEU A 248 -9.15 9.55 -23.39
C LEU A 248 -9.71 9.16 -22.02
N MET A 249 -9.19 8.09 -21.43
CA MET A 249 -9.57 7.68 -20.08
C MET A 249 -8.43 7.00 -19.33
N GLN A 250 -8.46 7.10 -17.99
CA GLN A 250 -7.59 6.33 -17.12
C GLN A 250 -8.09 4.87 -16.99
N GLY A 251 -8.00 4.11 -18.08
CA GLY A 251 -8.58 2.77 -18.22
C GLY A 251 -8.07 1.74 -17.19
N GLY A 252 -6.86 1.91 -16.66
CA GLY A 252 -6.34 1.03 -15.61
C GLY A 252 -6.98 1.25 -14.23
N ASN A 253 -7.59 2.41 -14.01
CA ASN A 253 -8.30 2.74 -12.78
C ASN A 253 -9.82 2.58 -12.92
N LEU A 254 -10.32 2.55 -14.16
CA LEU A 254 -11.74 2.62 -14.50
C LEU A 254 -12.28 1.28 -15.01
N GLU A 255 -13.34 0.75 -14.38
CA GLU A 255 -14.04 -0.43 -14.90
C GLU A 255 -14.91 -0.03 -16.09
N HIS A 256 -14.64 -0.61 -17.25
CA HIS A 256 -15.28 -0.24 -18.51
C HIS A 256 -15.45 -1.43 -19.48
N ALA A 257 -16.30 -1.25 -20.49
CA ALA A 257 -16.56 -2.24 -21.55
C ALA A 257 -16.90 -1.55 -22.88
N ALA A 258 -16.60 -2.19 -24.00
CA ALA A 258 -17.03 -1.72 -25.32
C ALA A 258 -18.36 -2.39 -25.71
N LEU A 259 -19.44 -1.61 -25.74
CA LEU A 259 -20.77 -2.09 -26.09
C LEU A 259 -20.92 -2.31 -27.59
N ARG A 260 -21.91 -3.13 -27.97
CA ARG A 260 -22.28 -3.35 -29.37
C ARG A 260 -23.17 -2.25 -29.90
N ALA A 261 -23.08 -2.02 -31.20
CA ALA A 261 -24.02 -1.21 -31.95
C ALA A 261 -25.00 -2.10 -32.76
N SER A 262 -26.26 -1.67 -32.83
CA SER A 262 -27.36 -2.48 -33.38
C SER A 262 -27.78 -2.10 -34.80
N ASN A 263 -27.40 -0.91 -35.28
CA ASN A 263 -27.80 -0.40 -36.59
C ASN A 263 -26.63 -0.21 -37.57
N CYS A 264 -25.48 -0.84 -37.35
CA CYS A 264 -24.34 -0.76 -38.23
C CYS A 264 -23.85 -2.15 -38.68
N SER A 265 -23.36 -2.25 -39.92
CA SER A 265 -22.70 -3.46 -40.42
C SER A 265 -21.25 -3.59 -39.95
N GLU A 266 -20.68 -2.51 -39.42
CA GLU A 266 -19.34 -2.46 -38.83
C GLU A 266 -19.29 -1.50 -37.65
N ARG A 267 -18.53 -1.90 -36.62
CA ARG A 267 -18.11 -1.03 -35.51
C ARG A 267 -16.66 -1.36 -35.21
N VAL A 268 -15.78 -0.41 -35.53
CA VAL A 268 -14.34 -0.53 -35.36
C VAL A 268 -13.84 0.66 -34.54
N SER A 269 -13.05 0.38 -33.50
CA SER A 269 -12.30 1.41 -32.76
C SER A 269 -10.82 1.04 -32.66
N MET A 270 -9.95 2.01 -32.85
CA MET A 270 -8.52 1.88 -32.59
C MET A 270 -8.21 2.33 -31.16
N VAL A 271 -7.29 1.65 -30.49
CA VAL A 271 -6.85 1.98 -29.14
C VAL A 271 -5.33 2.12 -29.11
N THR A 272 -4.86 3.17 -28.44
CA THR A 272 -3.44 3.40 -28.15
C THR A 272 -3.27 3.69 -26.66
N SER A 273 -2.33 2.98 -26.04
CA SER A 273 -2.03 3.09 -24.61
C SER A 273 -0.96 4.14 -24.33
N TYR A 274 -1.11 4.81 -23.19
CA TYR A 274 -0.24 5.87 -22.72
C TYR A 274 0.15 5.64 -21.26
N CYS A 275 1.36 6.06 -20.91
CA CYS A 275 1.77 6.30 -19.53
C CYS A 275 1.92 7.80 -19.26
N PHE A 276 2.04 8.18 -17.99
CA PHE A 276 2.34 9.56 -17.64
C PHE A 276 3.78 9.91 -18.01
N ALA A 277 3.98 11.06 -18.67
CA ALA A 277 5.30 11.54 -19.06
C ALA A 277 6.20 11.80 -17.84
N ASN A 278 5.62 12.24 -16.72
CA ASN A 278 6.36 12.39 -15.47
C ASN A 278 6.67 11.00 -14.87
N PRO A 279 7.95 10.63 -14.72
CA PRO A 279 8.36 9.32 -14.25
C PRO A 279 8.05 9.06 -12.77
N ASP A 280 7.68 10.07 -11.99
CA ASP A 280 7.26 9.92 -10.60
C ASP A 280 5.75 9.75 -10.40
N LEU A 281 4.91 9.92 -11.44
CA LEU A 281 3.48 9.65 -11.34
C LEU A 281 3.18 8.14 -11.27
N ASP A 282 1.96 7.77 -10.92
CA ASP A 282 1.56 6.38 -10.75
C ASP A 282 1.79 5.52 -12.01
N ASP A 283 2.35 4.33 -11.79
CA ASP A 283 2.58 3.31 -12.83
C ASP A 283 2.13 1.92 -12.34
N SER A 284 1.36 1.87 -11.25
CA SER A 284 0.83 0.64 -10.64
C SER A 284 -0.06 -0.15 -11.60
N ARG A 285 -0.69 0.53 -12.57
CA ARG A 285 -1.58 -0.07 -13.56
C ARG A 285 -0.86 -0.65 -14.78
N THR A 286 0.39 -0.25 -15.04
CA THR A 286 1.20 -0.88 -16.08
C THR A 286 1.62 -2.28 -15.62
N THR A 287 0.88 -3.30 -16.02
CA THR A 287 1.06 -4.71 -15.60
C THR A 287 0.97 -5.68 -16.79
N LEU A 288 1.04 -6.98 -16.51
CA LEU A 288 0.81 -8.08 -17.47
C LEU A 288 -0.44 -8.91 -17.10
N LYS A 289 -1.29 -8.42 -16.19
CA LYS A 289 -2.40 -9.22 -15.61
C LYS A 289 -3.54 -9.49 -16.60
N SER A 290 -3.66 -8.66 -17.64
CA SER A 290 -4.74 -8.73 -18.63
C SER A 290 -4.19 -8.88 -20.04
N ALA A 291 -2.99 -9.45 -20.16
CA ALA A 291 -2.39 -9.82 -21.43
C ALA A 291 -3.13 -11.01 -22.04
N ASP A 292 -3.24 -11.02 -23.37
CA ASP A 292 -3.82 -12.13 -24.11
C ASP A 292 -2.75 -13.20 -24.32
N PHE A 293 -2.60 -14.07 -23.32
CA PHE A 293 -1.56 -15.12 -23.31
C PHE A 293 -1.66 -16.12 -24.48
N GLU A 294 -2.82 -16.19 -25.15
CA GLU A 294 -3.02 -17.10 -26.28
C GLU A 294 -2.49 -16.50 -27.59
N ASN A 295 -2.67 -15.19 -27.78
CA ASN A 295 -2.40 -14.53 -29.06
C ASN A 295 -1.17 -13.61 -29.05
N GLU A 296 -0.69 -13.17 -27.87
CA GLU A 296 0.47 -12.30 -27.74
C GLU A 296 1.78 -13.09 -27.60
N ASP A 297 2.86 -12.57 -28.20
CA ASP A 297 4.21 -13.05 -27.91
C ASP A 297 4.60 -12.63 -26.49
N MET A 298 4.34 -13.52 -25.54
CA MET A 298 4.59 -13.28 -24.12
C MET A 298 6.06 -13.03 -23.80
N ASN A 299 7.01 -13.56 -24.58
CA ASN A 299 8.42 -13.29 -24.35
C ASN A 299 8.75 -11.87 -24.78
N ALA A 300 8.36 -11.48 -25.99
CA ALA A 300 8.54 -10.11 -26.46
C ALA A 300 7.86 -9.11 -25.52
N LEU A 301 6.63 -9.37 -25.09
CA LEU A 301 5.89 -8.52 -24.18
C LEU A 301 6.58 -8.38 -22.81
N LYS A 302 7.11 -9.47 -22.24
CA LYS A 302 7.87 -9.44 -20.98
C LYS A 302 9.15 -8.61 -21.12
N TYR A 303 9.89 -8.76 -22.21
CA TYR A 303 11.09 -7.96 -22.47
C TYR A 303 10.75 -6.47 -22.61
N ALA A 304 9.74 -6.12 -23.42
CA ALA A 304 9.29 -4.75 -23.58
C ALA A 304 8.79 -4.14 -22.25
N HIS A 305 8.06 -4.93 -21.45
CA HIS A 305 7.60 -4.49 -20.14
C HIS A 305 8.76 -4.24 -19.17
N LEU A 306 9.73 -5.15 -19.10
CA LEU A 306 10.91 -4.97 -18.26
C LEU A 306 11.74 -3.77 -18.70
N ASP A 307 11.98 -3.64 -20.02
CA ASP A 307 12.71 -2.51 -20.59
C ASP A 307 12.03 -1.17 -20.27
N TYR A 308 10.70 -1.09 -20.41
CA TYR A 308 9.92 0.08 -19.97
C TYR A 308 10.12 0.38 -18.47
N LYS A 309 9.99 -0.62 -17.59
CA LYS A 309 10.14 -0.43 -16.14
C LYS A 309 11.55 0.04 -15.77
N LEU A 310 12.58 -0.51 -16.42
CA LEU A 310 13.97 -0.12 -16.22
C LEU A 310 14.26 1.30 -16.74
N LYS A 311 13.78 1.65 -17.94
CA LYS A 311 13.87 3.01 -18.49
C LYS A 311 13.18 4.02 -17.58
N ARG A 312 11.96 3.73 -17.12
CA ARG A 312 11.25 4.56 -16.14
C ARG A 312 12.04 4.74 -14.86
N LEU A 313 12.59 3.66 -14.29
CA LEU A 313 13.41 3.74 -13.08
C LEU A 313 14.64 4.63 -13.29
N ARG A 314 15.34 4.48 -14.43
CA ARG A 314 16.45 5.36 -14.81
C ARG A 314 16.00 6.82 -14.88
N ASP A 315 14.88 7.10 -15.53
CA ASP A 315 14.38 8.46 -15.70
C ASP A 315 13.97 9.08 -14.33
N ARG A 316 13.46 8.27 -13.40
CA ARG A 316 13.23 8.67 -11.99
C ARG A 316 14.54 9.00 -11.27
N VAL A 317 15.57 8.17 -11.42
CA VAL A 317 16.89 8.42 -10.84
C VAL A 317 17.49 9.71 -11.39
N ASN A 318 17.39 9.95 -12.70
CA ASN A 318 17.85 11.20 -13.31
C ASN A 318 17.13 12.42 -12.70
N LEU A 319 15.80 12.36 -12.58
CA LEU A 319 15.00 13.42 -11.96
C LEU A 319 15.38 13.64 -10.48
N ALA A 320 15.70 12.58 -9.74
CA ALA A 320 16.20 12.67 -8.37
C ALA A 320 17.56 13.37 -8.31
N CYS A 321 18.50 12.99 -9.18
CA CYS A 321 19.81 13.63 -9.29
C CYS A 321 19.67 15.13 -9.61
N GLU A 322 18.77 15.51 -10.51
CA GLU A 322 18.46 16.91 -10.83
C GLU A 322 17.88 17.68 -9.62
N ARG A 323 17.00 17.05 -8.83
CA ARG A 323 16.49 17.64 -7.58
C ARG A 323 17.60 17.88 -6.58
N VAL A 324 18.47 16.90 -6.37
CA VAL A 324 19.64 17.00 -5.48
C VAL A 324 20.59 18.11 -5.95
N ALA A 325 20.86 18.19 -7.25
CA ALA A 325 21.70 19.25 -7.83
C ALA A 325 21.11 20.65 -7.58
N ARG A 326 19.79 20.81 -7.74
CA ARG A 326 19.07 22.07 -7.46
C ARG A 326 19.09 22.43 -5.97
N GLN A 327 18.82 21.46 -5.09
CA GLN A 327 18.86 21.68 -3.64
C GLN A 327 20.26 22.08 -3.17
N ARG A 328 21.30 21.42 -3.69
CA ARG A 328 22.69 21.76 -3.43
C ARG A 328 23.02 23.19 -3.89
N ALA A 329 22.57 23.59 -5.08
CA ALA A 329 22.76 24.96 -5.57
C ALA A 329 22.02 26.01 -4.72
N GLY A 330 20.88 25.64 -4.11
CA GLY A 330 20.09 26.49 -3.22
C GLY A 330 20.49 26.46 -1.75
N ASN A 331 21.58 25.76 -1.37
CA ASN A 331 21.99 25.55 0.02
C ASN A 331 20.88 24.99 0.95
N ALA A 332 19.96 24.18 0.41
CA ALA A 332 18.94 23.52 1.21
C ALA A 332 19.52 22.27 1.90
N GLU A 333 19.20 22.05 3.18
CA GLU A 333 19.51 20.79 3.86
C GLU A 333 18.70 19.64 3.26
N LEU A 334 19.36 18.49 3.06
CA LEU A 334 18.70 17.28 2.60
C LEU A 334 17.96 16.62 3.76
N ASN A 335 16.68 16.29 3.56
CA ASN A 335 15.93 15.51 4.52
C ASN A 335 16.41 14.04 4.49
N ARG A 336 16.74 13.49 5.66
CA ARG A 336 17.12 12.08 5.82
C ARG A 336 16.05 11.12 5.28
N ASP A 337 14.77 11.44 5.45
CA ASP A 337 13.66 10.61 4.96
C ASP A 337 13.66 10.51 3.42
N ASP A 338 14.06 11.59 2.73
CA ASP A 338 14.17 11.58 1.27
C ASP A 338 15.37 10.72 0.82
N ILE A 339 16.49 10.77 1.54
CA ILE A 339 17.69 9.96 1.25
C ILE A 339 17.39 8.47 1.44
N ASP A 340 16.79 8.11 2.57
CA ASP A 340 16.46 6.72 2.91
C ASP A 340 15.37 6.17 1.97
N GLY A 341 14.41 7.00 1.53
CA GLY A 341 13.35 6.62 0.60
C GLY A 341 13.82 6.23 -0.82
N TRP A 342 14.92 6.81 -1.33
CA TRP A 342 15.49 6.44 -2.64
C TRP A 342 16.38 5.19 -2.58
N THR A 343 17.03 4.97 -1.45
CA THR A 343 18.04 3.91 -1.27
C THR A 343 17.43 2.63 -0.67
N THR A 344 16.21 2.73 -0.13
CA THR A 344 15.65 1.74 0.79
C THR A 344 14.12 1.66 0.58
N SER A 345 13.59 0.73 -0.22
CA SER A 345 12.13 0.53 -0.28
C SER A 345 11.65 -0.18 1.00
N PRO A 346 10.92 0.48 1.93
CA PRO A 346 10.58 -0.13 3.21
C PRO A 346 9.78 -1.43 3.03
N ALA A 347 8.97 -1.52 1.97
CA ALA A 347 8.17 -2.71 1.66
C ALA A 347 9.02 -3.95 1.32
N ILE A 348 10.19 -3.77 0.70
CA ILE A 348 11.12 -4.88 0.39
C ILE A 348 11.87 -5.31 1.65
N TYR A 349 12.26 -4.37 2.52
CA TYR A 349 12.98 -4.69 3.77
C TYR A 349 12.15 -5.47 4.79
N PHE A 350 10.82 -5.34 4.73
CA PHE A 350 9.89 -6.01 5.65
C PHE A 350 9.18 -7.24 5.05
N GLY A 351 9.49 -7.57 3.79
CA GLY A 351 8.88 -8.70 3.09
C GLY A 351 7.35 -8.59 2.95
N LEU A 352 6.86 -7.41 2.55
CA LEU A 352 5.42 -7.18 2.33
C LEU A 352 4.84 -7.80 1.04
N PRO A 353 5.50 -7.71 -0.15
CA PRO A 353 5.40 -8.78 -1.15
C PRO A 353 5.89 -10.07 -0.47
N PHE A 354 5.79 -11.29 -0.94
CA PHE A 354 5.95 -12.48 -0.08
C PHE A 354 4.83 -12.63 0.95
N LEU A 355 4.69 -11.77 1.98
CA LEU A 355 3.59 -11.90 2.95
C LEU A 355 2.22 -11.85 2.24
N LYS A 356 2.06 -10.93 1.29
CA LYS A 356 0.87 -10.81 0.44
C LYS A 356 0.58 -12.08 -0.34
N GLU A 357 1.58 -12.62 -1.02
CA GLU A 357 1.49 -13.84 -1.81
C GLU A 357 1.18 -15.06 -0.92
N THR A 358 1.83 -15.19 0.23
CA THR A 358 1.55 -16.23 1.23
C THR A 358 0.11 -16.16 1.72
N LYS A 359 -0.40 -14.97 2.08
CA LYS A 359 -1.81 -14.80 2.49
C LYS A 359 -2.78 -15.21 1.38
N ALA A 360 -2.48 -14.89 0.12
CA ALA A 360 -3.31 -15.27 -1.03
C ALA A 360 -3.36 -16.80 -1.22
N ILE A 361 -2.20 -17.47 -1.12
CA ILE A 361 -2.09 -18.93 -1.21
C ILE A 361 -2.86 -19.59 -0.07
N LEU A 362 -2.61 -19.20 1.18
CA LEU A 362 -3.27 -19.78 2.35
C LEU A 362 -4.77 -19.55 2.34
N LYS A 363 -5.25 -18.41 1.83
CA LYS A 363 -6.69 -18.15 1.65
C LYS A 363 -7.35 -19.22 0.76
N SER A 364 -6.71 -19.58 -0.36
CA SER A 364 -7.19 -20.64 -1.25
C SER A 364 -7.26 -21.99 -0.55
N TYR A 365 -6.22 -22.37 0.20
CA TYR A 365 -6.20 -23.65 0.93
C TYR A 365 -7.21 -23.70 2.09
N ASN A 366 -7.42 -22.59 2.79
CA ASN A 366 -8.43 -22.53 3.85
C ASN A 366 -9.85 -22.70 3.29
N GLN A 367 -10.13 -22.22 2.08
CA GLN A 367 -11.43 -22.41 1.41
C GLN A 367 -11.69 -23.87 1.02
N SER A 368 -10.64 -24.64 0.73
CA SER A 368 -10.73 -26.07 0.38
C SER A 368 -10.32 -27.01 1.52
N LYS A 369 -10.21 -26.52 2.76
CA LYS A 369 -9.69 -27.28 3.92
C LYS A 369 -10.35 -28.64 4.13
N HIS A 370 -11.65 -28.77 3.87
CA HIS A 370 -12.41 -30.01 4.05
C HIS A 370 -11.98 -31.14 3.10
N PHE A 371 -11.30 -30.83 2.00
CA PHE A 371 -10.77 -31.80 1.05
C PHE A 371 -9.33 -32.25 1.38
N LEU A 372 -8.71 -31.67 2.39
CA LEU A 372 -7.32 -31.95 2.78
C LEU A 372 -7.24 -33.13 3.75
N SER A 373 -6.14 -33.89 3.66
CA SER A 373 -5.81 -34.93 4.64
C SER A 373 -5.62 -34.32 6.05
N LYS A 374 -5.63 -35.16 7.09
CA LYS A 374 -5.42 -34.67 8.46
C LYS A 374 -4.05 -34.00 8.63
N ASP A 375 -3.00 -34.60 8.05
CA ASP A 375 -1.64 -34.06 8.08
C ASP A 375 -1.55 -32.71 7.35
N ASP A 376 -2.21 -32.57 6.20
CA ASP A 376 -2.25 -31.31 5.45
C ASP A 376 -3.05 -30.22 6.20
N GLN A 377 -4.11 -30.59 6.92
CA GLN A 377 -4.86 -29.66 7.77
C GLN A 377 -4.01 -29.16 8.94
N ASP A 378 -3.19 -30.02 9.53
CA ASP A 378 -2.29 -29.68 10.63
C ASP A 378 -1.12 -28.80 10.13
N ALA A 379 -0.58 -29.08 8.94
CA ALA A 379 0.38 -28.21 8.26
C ALA A 379 -0.22 -26.84 7.91
N LEU A 380 -1.45 -26.81 7.37
CA LEU A 380 -2.17 -25.58 7.07
C LEU A 380 -2.39 -24.74 8.35
N LEU A 381 -2.74 -25.37 9.47
CA LEU A 381 -2.87 -24.70 10.76
C LEU A 381 -1.54 -24.10 11.23
N PHE A 382 -0.43 -24.83 11.08
CA PHE A 382 0.91 -24.34 11.38
C PHE A 382 1.26 -23.09 10.56
N PHE A 383 1.07 -23.14 9.23
CA PHE A 383 1.37 -22.00 8.36
C PHE A 383 0.44 -20.80 8.58
N ASN A 384 -0.82 -21.04 8.93
CA ASN A 384 -1.74 -19.96 9.32
C ASN A 384 -1.24 -19.23 10.58
N LYS A 385 -0.78 -19.96 11.60
CA LYS A 385 -0.20 -19.37 12.83
C LYS A 385 1.10 -18.63 12.54
N SER A 386 1.94 -19.17 11.66
CA SER A 386 3.17 -18.52 11.18
C SER A 386 2.89 -17.19 10.47
N THR A 387 1.93 -17.21 9.55
CA THR A 387 1.55 -16.03 8.76
C THR A 387 0.88 -14.97 9.61
N LEU A 388 0.05 -15.39 10.58
CA LEU A 388 -0.57 -14.50 11.55
C LEU A 388 0.49 -13.72 12.36
N TYR A 389 1.50 -14.42 12.87
CA TYR A 389 2.60 -13.79 13.60
C TYR A 389 3.37 -12.78 12.74
N TRP A 390 3.68 -13.13 11.49
CA TRP A 390 4.37 -12.23 10.56
C TRP A 390 3.53 -10.98 10.22
N ASP A 391 2.25 -11.16 9.91
CA ASP A 391 1.31 -10.07 9.62
C ASP A 391 1.18 -9.09 10.78
N MET A 392 1.15 -9.62 11.99
CA MET A 392 1.11 -8.84 13.22
C MET A 392 2.39 -8.01 13.43
N LEU A 393 3.57 -8.59 13.17
CA LEU A 393 4.85 -7.85 13.23
C LEU A 393 4.89 -6.70 12.23
N CYS A 394 4.49 -6.94 10.97
CA CYS A 394 4.39 -5.91 9.93
C CYS A 394 3.43 -4.77 10.34
N SER A 395 2.31 -5.13 10.98
CA SER A 395 1.30 -4.16 11.45
C SER A 395 1.84 -3.23 12.54
N ILE A 396 2.64 -3.75 13.49
CA ILE A 396 3.28 -2.94 14.55
C ILE A 396 4.15 -1.83 13.94
N ILE A 397 4.96 -2.14 12.92
CA ILE A 397 5.88 -1.15 12.32
C ILE A 397 5.22 -0.24 11.28
N GLY A 398 3.95 -0.46 10.96
CA GLY A 398 3.20 0.38 10.01
C GLY A 398 3.62 0.18 8.56
N ALA A 399 4.20 -0.99 8.28
CA ALA A 399 4.42 -1.46 6.92
C ALA A 399 3.08 -2.04 6.43
N GLN A 400 2.25 -1.21 5.80
CA GLN A 400 1.02 -1.64 5.12
C GLN A 400 1.06 -1.25 3.65
N ASP A 401 0.63 -2.18 2.78
CA ASP A 401 0.03 -1.85 1.49
C ASP A 401 -1.39 -1.35 1.82
N THR A 402 -1.79 -0.17 1.34
CA THR A 402 -3.12 0.43 1.63
C THR A 402 -4.31 -0.39 1.11
N ASP A 403 -4.05 -1.48 0.40
CA ASP A 403 -5.05 -2.21 -0.39
C ASP A 403 -5.34 -3.62 0.15
N ILE A 404 -4.83 -4.02 1.32
CA ILE A 404 -4.88 -5.43 1.73
C ILE A 404 -5.30 -5.60 3.19
N ILE A 405 -6.61 -5.82 3.35
CA ILE A 405 -7.27 -6.67 4.35
C ILE A 405 -6.89 -6.35 5.80
N ASP A 406 -7.88 -5.81 6.51
CA ASP A 406 -7.88 -5.58 7.95
C ASP A 406 -7.29 -6.77 8.72
N PRO A 407 -6.27 -6.58 9.59
CA PRO A 407 -5.72 -7.61 10.47
C PRO A 407 -6.81 -8.40 11.23
N LEU A 408 -7.96 -7.77 11.48
CA LEU A 408 -9.13 -8.37 12.14
C LEU A 408 -9.82 -9.46 11.31
N THR A 409 -9.77 -9.37 9.97
CA THR A 409 -10.41 -10.35 9.07
C THR A 409 -9.73 -11.72 9.11
N THR A 410 -8.43 -11.77 9.41
CA THR A 410 -7.68 -13.04 9.54
C THR A 410 -7.96 -13.73 10.88
N SER A 411 -8.13 -12.96 11.97
CA SER A 411 -8.45 -13.48 13.31
C SER A 411 -9.88 -14.05 13.41
N SER A 412 -10.86 -13.45 12.72
CA SER A 412 -12.25 -13.92 12.74
C SER A 412 -12.45 -15.33 12.14
N ALA A 413 -11.58 -15.77 11.21
CA ALA A 413 -11.71 -17.08 10.58
C ALA A 413 -11.11 -18.22 11.44
N MET A 414 -10.23 -17.90 12.41
CA MET A 414 -9.50 -18.90 13.21
C MET A 414 -10.04 -19.09 14.63
N SER A 415 -10.76 -18.10 15.19
CA SER A 415 -11.27 -18.12 16.57
C SER A 415 -12.38 -19.13 16.86
N SER A 416 -12.89 -19.86 15.85
CA SER A 416 -14.05 -20.76 15.98
C SER A 416 -13.70 -22.24 16.22
N GLN A 417 -12.43 -22.61 16.38
CA GLN A 417 -12.02 -24.00 16.61
C GLN A 417 -11.85 -24.30 18.12
N PRO A 418 -12.58 -25.30 18.69
CA PRO A 418 -12.40 -25.72 20.08
C PRO A 418 -10.99 -26.23 20.36
N TRP A 419 -10.57 -26.13 21.62
CA TRP A 419 -9.32 -26.67 22.14
C TRP A 419 -9.11 -28.13 21.71
N SER A 420 -8.14 -28.39 20.82
CA SER A 420 -7.66 -29.75 20.57
C SER A 420 -6.28 -29.92 21.18
N SER A 421 -6.12 -31.00 21.94
CA SER A 421 -4.99 -31.23 22.85
C SER A 421 -3.63 -31.40 22.15
N GLN A 422 -3.60 -31.59 20.82
CA GLN A 422 -2.39 -31.86 20.02
C GLN A 422 -1.97 -30.72 19.07
N GLY A 423 -2.87 -29.79 18.71
CA GLY A 423 -2.65 -28.84 17.60
C GLY A 423 -2.17 -27.42 17.98
N ASN A 424 -1.89 -27.16 19.27
CA ASN A 424 -1.75 -25.79 19.78
C ASN A 424 -0.34 -25.27 20.04
N LEU A 425 0.68 -26.12 20.03
CA LEU A 425 2.07 -25.68 20.15
C LEU A 425 2.59 -25.11 18.83
N HIS A 426 3.13 -23.89 18.86
CA HIS A 426 3.78 -23.27 17.71
C HIS A 426 5.03 -22.51 18.16
N PRO A 427 6.16 -22.56 17.43
CA PRO A 427 7.39 -21.88 17.84
C PRO A 427 7.25 -20.37 18.05
N TRP A 428 6.38 -19.72 17.28
CA TRP A 428 6.17 -18.27 17.36
C TRP A 428 4.93 -17.84 18.13
N THR A 429 3.89 -18.69 18.19
CA THR A 429 2.65 -18.35 18.91
C THR A 429 2.50 -19.09 20.24
N GLY A 430 3.49 -19.91 20.60
CA GLY A 430 3.63 -20.56 21.90
C GLY A 430 2.55 -21.60 22.16
N VAL A 431 2.11 -21.65 23.43
CA VAL A 431 1.07 -22.56 23.92
C VAL A 431 -0.35 -22.04 23.70
N SER A 432 -0.50 -20.77 23.32
CA SER A 432 -1.79 -20.16 23.00
C SER A 432 -1.61 -19.06 21.96
N THR A 433 -2.26 -19.22 20.81
CA THR A 433 -2.27 -18.15 19.79
C THR A 433 -3.10 -16.94 20.25
N GLU A 434 -4.10 -17.18 21.10
CA GLU A 434 -4.97 -16.13 21.64
C GLU A 434 -4.21 -15.09 22.47
N ILE A 435 -3.22 -15.50 23.28
CA ILE A 435 -2.45 -14.51 24.06
C ILE A 435 -1.59 -13.60 23.17
N MET A 436 -1.06 -14.15 22.08
CA MET A 436 -0.33 -13.36 21.08
C MET A 436 -1.28 -12.39 20.37
N GLU A 437 -2.46 -12.86 19.96
CA GLU A 437 -3.51 -12.00 19.39
C GLU A 437 -3.87 -10.84 20.32
N LEU A 438 -4.12 -11.12 21.60
CA LEU A 438 -4.44 -10.10 22.61
C LEU A 438 -3.29 -9.10 22.78
N PHE A 439 -2.04 -9.57 22.79
CA PHE A 439 -0.85 -8.72 22.85
C PHE A 439 -0.76 -7.77 21.64
N PHE A 440 -0.86 -8.31 20.43
CA PHE A 440 -0.76 -7.51 19.20
C PHE A 440 -1.93 -6.54 19.06
N ARG A 441 -3.16 -6.96 19.34
CA ARG A 441 -4.34 -6.07 19.35
C ARG A 441 -4.15 -4.92 20.34
N SER A 442 -3.61 -5.20 21.53
CA SER A 442 -3.31 -4.17 22.53
C SER A 442 -2.32 -3.13 21.99
N ILE A 443 -1.22 -3.56 21.37
CA ILE A 443 -0.22 -2.63 20.79
C ILE A 443 -0.80 -1.83 19.62
N LEU A 444 -1.54 -2.49 18.71
CA LEU A 444 -2.12 -1.82 17.55
C LEU A 444 -3.15 -0.77 17.97
N LEU A 445 -3.98 -1.08 18.97
CA LEU A 445 -4.91 -0.12 19.57
C LEU A 445 -4.15 1.07 20.16
N CYS A 446 -3.10 0.82 20.94
CA CYS A 446 -2.27 1.87 21.52
C CYS A 446 -1.66 2.76 20.43
N LYS A 447 -1.13 2.17 19.37
CA LYS A 447 -0.56 2.88 18.22
C LYS A 447 -1.59 3.74 17.51
N GLY A 448 -2.78 3.19 17.21
CA GLY A 448 -3.87 3.93 16.57
C GLY A 448 -4.32 5.13 17.39
N PHE A 449 -4.51 4.93 18.70
CA PHE A 449 -4.88 5.99 19.63
C PHE A 449 -3.82 7.10 19.68
N ARG A 450 -2.53 6.74 19.80
CA ARG A 450 -1.43 7.71 19.84
C ARG A 450 -1.31 8.50 18.54
N ALA A 451 -1.38 7.85 17.38
CA ALA A 451 -1.30 8.51 16.08
C ALA A 451 -2.40 9.57 15.91
N ARG A 452 -3.64 9.25 16.30
CA ARG A 452 -4.76 10.19 16.30
C ARG A 452 -4.53 11.40 17.20
N MET A 453 -4.07 11.15 18.43
CA MET A 453 -3.81 12.21 19.42
C MET A 453 -2.67 13.15 19.01
N THR A 454 -1.70 12.68 18.21
CA THR A 454 -0.59 13.52 17.73
C THR A 454 -0.89 14.28 16.43
N GLN A 455 -1.76 13.75 15.57
CA GLN A 455 -2.02 14.35 14.25
C GLN A 455 -3.15 15.38 14.26
N ASP A 456 -4.14 15.25 15.15
CA ASP A 456 -5.34 16.07 15.13
C ASP A 456 -5.22 17.28 16.08
N HIS A 457 -4.71 18.41 15.56
CA HIS A 457 -4.61 19.67 16.32
C HIS A 457 -5.97 20.36 16.52
N ARG A 458 -7.04 19.88 15.85
CA ARG A 458 -8.41 20.37 16.00
C ARG A 458 -9.28 19.27 16.60
N GLN A 459 -9.68 19.45 17.86
CA GLN A 459 -10.63 18.56 18.52
C GLN A 459 -11.96 18.59 17.76
N SER A 460 -12.22 17.56 16.95
CA SER A 460 -13.47 17.40 16.21
C SER A 460 -14.39 16.42 16.94
N SER A 461 -15.70 16.54 16.76
CA SER A 461 -16.65 15.57 17.32
C SER A 461 -16.36 14.13 16.84
N ARG A 462 -15.77 13.96 15.65
CA ARG A 462 -15.39 12.65 15.10
C ARG A 462 -14.15 12.07 15.80
N SER A 463 -13.13 12.89 16.11
CA SER A 463 -11.94 12.41 16.82
C SER A 463 -12.24 12.09 18.28
N LEU A 464 -13.12 12.84 18.95
CA LEU A 464 -13.60 12.48 20.28
C LEU A 464 -14.35 11.14 20.30
N GLN A 465 -15.27 10.90 19.35
CA GLN A 465 -15.97 9.62 19.22
C GLN A 465 -15.02 8.45 18.93
N ALA A 466 -13.98 8.66 18.13
CA ALA A 466 -12.95 7.65 17.89
C ALA A 466 -12.17 7.33 19.18
N ALA A 467 -11.73 8.35 19.93
CA ALA A 467 -11.04 8.16 21.20
C ALA A 467 -11.88 7.41 22.24
N LEU A 468 -13.19 7.70 22.34
CA LEU A 468 -14.10 6.96 23.23
C LEU A 468 -14.26 5.49 22.83
N ARG A 469 -14.28 5.19 21.53
CA ARG A 469 -14.28 3.80 21.03
C ARG A 469 -13.00 3.07 21.41
N ASP A 470 -11.84 3.72 21.24
CA ASP A 470 -10.55 3.15 21.61
C ASP A 470 -10.48 2.82 23.10
N ILE A 471 -10.96 3.73 23.96
CA ILE A 471 -11.00 3.51 25.42
C ILE A 471 -11.92 2.34 25.77
N LYS A 472 -13.06 2.20 25.08
CA LYS A 472 -13.97 1.06 25.28
C LYS A 472 -13.28 -0.26 24.89
N GLU A 473 -12.66 -0.32 23.72
CA GLU A 473 -11.93 -1.51 23.27
C GLU A 473 -10.77 -1.84 24.21
N ALA A 474 -10.07 -0.83 24.72
CA ALA A 474 -8.99 -1.02 25.70
C ALA A 474 -9.49 -1.67 26.99
N ARG A 475 -10.69 -1.31 27.48
CA ARG A 475 -11.33 -1.96 28.64
C ARG A 475 -11.71 -3.42 28.37
N GLU A 476 -12.23 -3.70 27.18
CA GLU A 476 -12.59 -5.06 26.77
C GLU A 476 -11.34 -5.95 26.69
N LEU A 477 -10.29 -5.49 26.01
CA LEU A 477 -9.00 -6.20 25.94
C LEU A 477 -8.39 -6.41 27.33
N HIS A 478 -8.44 -5.39 28.20
CA HIS A 478 -7.96 -5.49 29.56
C HIS A 478 -8.69 -6.55 30.39
N GLN A 479 -10.02 -6.62 30.24
CA GLN A 479 -10.84 -7.63 30.91
C GLN A 479 -10.51 -9.04 30.38
N CYS A 480 -10.39 -9.21 29.07
CA CYS A 480 -9.96 -10.47 28.45
C CYS A 480 -8.60 -10.93 29.01
N LEU A 481 -7.61 -10.04 29.08
CA LEU A 481 -6.27 -10.33 29.62
C LEU A 481 -6.27 -10.69 31.12
N LYS A 482 -7.21 -10.16 31.90
CA LYS A 482 -7.39 -10.50 33.32
C LYS A 482 -8.02 -11.88 33.51
N SER A 483 -9.01 -12.22 32.71
CA SER A 483 -9.70 -13.52 32.78
C SER A 483 -8.96 -14.65 32.05
N PHE A 484 -7.98 -14.32 31.22
CA PHE A 484 -7.24 -15.29 30.43
C PHE A 484 -6.46 -16.26 31.33
N THR A 485 -6.73 -17.55 31.18
CA THR A 485 -6.04 -18.61 31.92
C THR A 485 -5.02 -19.28 31.02
N ILE A 486 -3.75 -19.23 31.42
CA ILE A 486 -2.70 -19.96 30.71
C ILE A 486 -2.85 -21.45 31.02
N PRO A 487 -2.74 -22.33 30.01
CA PRO A 487 -2.89 -23.77 30.22
C PRO A 487 -1.81 -24.30 31.18
N ALA A 488 -2.23 -25.15 32.11
CA ALA A 488 -1.30 -25.83 33.01
C ALA A 488 -0.38 -26.79 32.22
N GLU A 489 0.87 -26.93 32.67
CA GLU A 489 1.88 -27.76 31.99
C GLU A 489 1.44 -29.22 31.74
N GLN A 490 0.58 -29.75 32.61
CA GLN A 490 0.01 -31.10 32.50
C GLN A 490 -0.96 -31.27 31.33
N HIS A 491 -1.54 -30.18 30.81
CA HIS A 491 -2.45 -30.18 29.66
C HIS A 491 -1.75 -29.84 28.34
N ILE A 492 -0.42 -29.71 28.37
CA ILE A 492 0.40 -29.33 27.21
C ILE A 492 1.26 -30.53 26.82
N CYS A 493 1.19 -30.90 25.54
CA CYS A 493 2.05 -31.93 24.95
C CYS A 493 3.55 -31.59 25.09
N ASP A 494 4.39 -32.62 25.01
CA ASP A 494 5.83 -32.39 24.92
C ASP A 494 6.16 -31.60 23.64
N THR A 495 7.14 -30.71 23.71
CA THR A 495 7.62 -29.97 22.55
C THR A 495 8.53 -30.82 21.67
N GLY A 496 9.11 -31.90 22.22
CA GLY A 496 10.12 -32.72 21.53
C GLY A 496 11.46 -32.00 21.36
N ASP A 497 11.60 -30.77 21.88
CA ASP A 497 12.82 -29.96 21.84
C ASP A 497 13.34 -29.76 23.26
N MET A 498 14.46 -30.40 23.57
CA MET A 498 15.12 -30.32 24.88
C MET A 498 15.60 -28.90 25.21
N LEU A 499 15.87 -28.06 24.21
CA LEU A 499 16.24 -26.65 24.41
C LEU A 499 15.02 -25.76 24.66
N THR A 500 13.84 -26.21 24.23
CA THR A 500 12.57 -25.49 24.39
C THR A 500 11.51 -26.37 25.04
N PRO A 501 11.70 -26.79 26.30
CA PRO A 501 10.67 -27.50 27.04
C PRO A 501 9.39 -26.65 27.15
N LYS A 502 8.23 -27.32 27.22
CA LYS A 502 6.90 -26.68 27.33
C LYS A 502 6.80 -25.60 28.41
N GLN A 503 7.54 -25.76 29.51
CA GLN A 503 7.62 -24.77 30.58
C GLN A 503 8.13 -23.39 30.11
N HIS A 504 9.08 -23.35 29.15
CA HIS A 504 9.54 -22.08 28.58
C HIS A 504 8.40 -21.38 27.82
N LEU A 505 7.59 -22.13 27.08
CA LEU A 505 6.46 -21.57 26.32
C LEU A 505 5.33 -21.06 27.23
N VAL A 506 5.06 -21.75 28.34
CA VAL A 506 4.12 -21.30 29.38
C VAL A 506 4.59 -19.98 30.01
N ARG A 507 5.88 -19.90 30.35
CA ARG A 507 6.50 -18.67 30.87
C ARG A 507 6.40 -17.51 29.87
N ILE A 508 6.68 -17.77 28.59
CA ILE A 508 6.55 -16.76 27.54
C ILE A 508 5.09 -16.29 27.38
N ALA A 509 4.11 -17.18 27.44
CA ALA A 509 2.70 -16.81 27.39
C ALA A 509 2.33 -15.83 28.52
N GLU A 510 2.82 -16.07 29.74
CA GLU A 510 2.60 -15.14 30.87
C GLU A 510 3.31 -13.80 30.64
N ALA A 511 4.54 -13.82 30.13
CA ALA A 511 5.26 -12.60 29.81
C ALA A 511 4.51 -11.74 28.77
N TYR A 512 3.95 -12.35 27.72
CA TYR A 512 3.14 -11.64 26.73
C TYR A 512 1.82 -11.11 27.29
N ARG A 513 1.16 -11.84 28.19
CA ARG A 513 -0.03 -11.36 28.90
C ARG A 513 0.28 -10.11 29.72
N LEU A 514 1.36 -10.14 30.50
CA LEU A 514 1.83 -8.99 31.28
C LEU A 514 2.25 -7.82 30.38
N ALA A 515 2.93 -8.11 29.27
CA ALA A 515 3.35 -7.11 28.29
C ALA A 515 2.14 -6.38 27.67
N ALA A 516 1.09 -7.13 27.28
CA ALA A 516 -0.14 -6.57 26.73
C ALA A 516 -0.82 -5.61 27.73
N MET A 517 -0.94 -6.04 28.99
CA MET A 517 -1.48 -5.19 30.06
C MET A 517 -0.64 -3.92 30.26
N ALA A 518 0.69 -4.02 30.19
CA ALA A 518 1.57 -2.89 30.37
C ALA A 518 1.42 -1.83 29.28
N HIS A 519 1.30 -2.24 28.00
CA HIS A 519 1.03 -1.32 26.88
C HIS A 519 -0.31 -0.57 27.06
N LEU A 520 -1.36 -1.29 27.47
CA LEU A 520 -2.67 -0.69 27.73
C LEU A 520 -2.60 0.34 28.87
N TYR A 521 -1.94 0.01 29.99
CA TYR A 521 -1.80 0.94 31.10
C TYR A 521 -0.91 2.15 30.78
N GLN A 522 0.12 1.97 29.96
CA GLN A 522 0.99 3.07 29.54
C GLN A 522 0.25 4.06 28.63
N THR A 523 -0.69 3.58 27.80
CA THR A 523 -1.39 4.41 26.81
C THR A 523 -2.70 5.01 27.34
N PHE A 524 -3.46 4.24 28.11
CA PHE A 524 -4.80 4.62 28.59
C PHE A 524 -4.78 4.85 30.11
N SER A 525 -4.57 6.10 30.53
CA SER A 525 -4.56 6.50 31.94
C SER A 525 -5.86 6.13 32.68
N ASP A 526 -7.00 6.15 32.00
CA ASP A 526 -8.30 5.78 32.57
C ASP A 526 -8.34 4.34 33.10
N LEU A 527 -7.62 3.41 32.46
CA LEU A 527 -7.53 2.02 32.92
C LEU A 527 -6.73 1.89 34.22
N ARG A 528 -5.76 2.79 34.44
CA ARG A 528 -5.01 2.86 35.70
C ARG A 528 -5.90 3.36 36.86
N ASN A 529 -6.90 4.18 36.56
CA ASN A 529 -7.71 4.91 37.52
C ASN A 529 -8.97 4.16 38.00
N GLN A 530 -9.46 3.16 37.24
CA GLN A 530 -10.69 2.43 37.59
C GLN A 530 -10.62 1.59 38.87
N ASN A 531 -9.43 1.11 39.27
CA ASN A 531 -9.24 0.40 40.55
C ASN A 531 -9.04 1.36 41.74
N THR A 532 -8.91 2.67 41.49
CA THR A 532 -8.40 3.65 42.46
C THR A 532 -9.52 4.54 43.02
N LEU A 533 -10.71 4.53 42.41
CA LEU A 533 -11.90 5.24 42.89
C LEU A 533 -12.50 4.64 44.19
N GLN A 534 -11.98 3.51 44.67
CA GLN A 534 -12.35 2.91 45.96
C GLN A 534 -11.43 3.32 47.13
N ASN A 535 -10.18 3.76 46.87
CA ASN A 535 -9.14 3.96 47.92
C ASN A 535 -8.39 5.31 47.85
N GLY A 536 -8.83 6.28 47.03
CA GLY A 536 -8.18 7.59 46.90
C GLY A 536 -7.11 7.61 45.80
N TYR A 537 -7.09 8.69 45.00
CA TYR A 537 -6.23 8.83 43.82
C TYR A 537 -4.80 9.24 44.21
N ASP A 538 -3.82 8.36 44.00
CA ASP A 538 -2.39 8.68 44.04
C ASP A 538 -1.76 8.44 42.64
N PRO A 539 -1.36 9.52 41.90
CA PRO A 539 -0.68 9.42 40.61
C PRO A 539 0.58 8.55 40.62
N VAL A 540 1.26 8.51 41.76
CA VAL A 540 2.55 7.82 41.96
C VAL A 540 2.34 6.30 41.99
N ASP A 541 1.30 5.81 42.69
CA ASP A 541 0.94 4.39 42.74
C ASP A 541 0.60 3.81 41.36
N ALA A 542 -0.02 4.63 40.51
CA ALA A 542 -0.44 4.21 39.18
C ALA A 542 0.74 4.04 38.19
N GLU A 543 1.85 4.79 38.32
CA GLU A 543 3.06 4.58 37.52
C GLU A 543 3.85 3.37 38.01
N TYR A 544 3.92 3.16 39.33
CA TYR A 544 4.56 1.98 39.92
C TYR A 544 3.92 0.66 39.51
N ARG A 545 2.61 0.62 39.25
CA ARG A 545 1.93 -0.58 38.71
C ARG A 545 2.46 -1.01 37.34
N VAL A 546 2.83 -0.07 36.47
CA VAL A 546 3.37 -0.40 35.14
C VAL A 546 4.80 -0.91 35.29
N LEU A 547 5.60 -0.27 36.13
CA LEU A 547 6.96 -0.70 36.45
C LEU A 547 7.00 -2.14 37.01
N ASP A 548 6.10 -2.48 37.92
CA ASP A 548 6.01 -3.83 38.50
C ASP A 548 5.69 -4.90 37.45
N LEU A 549 4.93 -4.57 36.39
CA LEU A 549 4.73 -5.49 35.25
C LEU A 549 6.04 -5.69 34.47
N GLY A 550 6.79 -4.62 34.21
CA GLY A 550 8.10 -4.70 33.56
C GLY A 550 9.08 -5.58 34.34
N LEU A 551 9.15 -5.41 35.66
CA LEU A 551 10.00 -6.23 36.53
C LEU A 551 9.55 -7.70 36.57
N LYS A 552 8.25 -7.97 36.54
CA LYS A 552 7.73 -9.35 36.43
C LYS A 552 8.12 -10.00 35.10
N ILE A 553 8.05 -9.27 33.99
CA ILE A 553 8.51 -9.75 32.66
C ILE A 553 10.00 -10.11 32.73
N ILE A 554 10.84 -9.25 33.31
CA ILE A 554 12.27 -9.52 33.49
C ILE A 554 12.50 -10.80 34.30
N ARG A 555 11.85 -10.94 35.46
CA ARG A 555 11.95 -12.14 36.32
C ARG A 555 11.50 -13.43 35.61
N ILE A 556 10.58 -13.33 34.64
CA ILE A 556 10.18 -14.46 33.82
C ILE A 556 11.29 -14.79 32.81
N LEU A 557 11.86 -13.79 32.13
CA LEU A 557 12.93 -13.97 31.14
C LEU A 557 14.23 -14.49 31.78
N GLU A 558 14.55 -14.11 33.02
CA GLU A 558 15.66 -14.65 33.80
C GLU A 558 15.59 -16.17 33.98
N LYS A 559 14.37 -16.71 34.10
CA LYS A 559 14.12 -18.15 34.26
C LYS A 559 14.14 -18.93 32.94
N ILE A 560 14.40 -18.26 31.81
CA ILE A 560 14.47 -18.90 30.50
C ILE A 560 15.94 -18.86 30.03
N PRO A 561 16.60 -20.02 29.84
CA PRO A 561 17.94 -20.10 29.30
C PRO A 561 18.08 -19.41 27.93
N LEU A 562 19.24 -18.82 27.68
CA LEU A 562 19.57 -18.12 26.43
C LEU A 562 19.55 -19.05 25.21
N ALA A 563 19.86 -20.33 25.42
CA ALA A 563 19.83 -21.36 24.37
C ALA A 563 18.40 -21.78 23.98
N SER A 564 17.36 -21.33 24.69
CA SER A 564 16.00 -21.71 24.36
C SER A 564 15.56 -21.16 23.00
N GLY A 565 14.85 -21.99 22.23
CA GLY A 565 14.25 -21.61 20.94
C GLY A 565 13.25 -20.45 21.04
N THR A 566 12.72 -20.17 22.24
CA THR A 566 11.92 -18.95 22.50
C THR A 566 12.69 -17.64 22.25
N ARG A 567 14.01 -17.69 22.07
CA ARG A 567 14.84 -16.53 21.74
C ARG A 567 14.32 -15.70 20.56
N CYS A 568 13.61 -16.28 19.59
CA CYS A 568 13.07 -15.53 18.44
C CYS A 568 11.87 -14.62 18.79
N ILE A 569 11.16 -14.90 19.89
CA ILE A 569 10.00 -14.14 20.35
C ILE A 569 10.29 -13.30 21.61
N GLN A 570 11.42 -13.54 22.29
CA GLN A 570 11.88 -12.72 23.40
C GLN A 570 12.21 -11.23 23.08
N PRO A 571 12.64 -10.82 21.86
CA PRO A 571 12.99 -9.42 21.59
C PRO A 571 11.85 -8.43 21.85
N LEU A 572 10.60 -8.81 21.54
CA LEU A 572 9.42 -7.98 21.81
C LEU A 572 9.15 -7.81 23.32
N LEU A 573 9.44 -8.85 24.10
CA LEU A 573 9.33 -8.81 25.57
C LEU A 573 10.46 -7.96 26.17
N CYS A 574 11.68 -8.06 25.63
CA CYS A 574 12.80 -7.22 26.04
C CYS A 574 12.55 -5.75 25.71
N LEU A 575 12.02 -5.46 24.52
CA LEU A 575 11.57 -4.13 24.13
C LEU A 575 10.51 -3.62 25.11
N THR A 576 9.46 -4.41 25.37
CA THR A 576 8.36 -4.02 26.28
C THR A 576 8.89 -3.75 27.70
N ALA A 577 9.71 -4.65 28.25
CA ALA A 577 10.34 -4.43 29.55
C ALA A 577 11.19 -3.15 29.55
N GLY A 578 11.99 -2.93 28.49
CA GLY A 578 12.84 -1.75 28.35
C GLY A 578 12.06 -0.44 28.34
N ILE A 579 11.02 -0.31 27.52
CA ILE A 579 10.22 0.93 27.38
C ILE A 579 9.42 1.30 28.66
N ILE A 580 9.26 0.34 29.58
CA ILE A 580 8.58 0.54 30.87
C ILE A 580 9.56 1.04 31.94
N MET A 581 10.87 0.80 31.79
CA MET A 581 11.92 1.17 32.76
C MET A 581 12.24 2.68 32.70
N LYS A 582 11.29 3.49 33.15
CA LYS A 582 11.42 4.94 33.32
C LYS A 582 12.09 5.24 34.67
N LEU A 583 13.15 6.03 34.67
CA LEU A 583 13.75 6.55 35.90
C LEU A 583 12.91 7.74 36.38
N ASP A 584 12.19 7.59 37.48
CA ASP A 584 11.62 8.73 38.17
C ASP A 584 12.71 9.36 39.03
N MET A 585 13.17 10.56 38.64
CA MET A 585 13.83 11.47 39.57
C MET A 585 12.72 12.23 40.29
N PRO A 586 12.44 11.98 41.58
CA PRO A 586 11.55 12.86 42.31
C PRO A 586 12.11 14.27 42.20
N ALA A 587 11.23 15.24 41.93
CA ALA A 587 11.56 16.66 42.02
C ALA A 587 11.90 16.99 43.47
N ILE A 588 13.13 16.67 43.88
CA ILE A 588 13.68 17.22 45.11
C ILE A 588 13.94 18.68 44.77
N ASN A 589 13.07 19.55 45.27
CA ASN A 589 13.19 20.99 45.11
C ASN A 589 14.60 21.40 45.59
N PRO A 590 15.53 21.81 44.70
CA PRO A 590 16.94 21.99 45.06
C PRO A 590 17.18 23.10 46.09
N GLN A 591 16.15 23.89 46.39
CA GLN A 591 16.26 25.07 47.23
C GLN A 591 15.91 24.88 48.71
N GLN A 592 15.47 23.70 49.18
CA GLN A 592 15.10 23.59 50.61
C GLN A 592 15.65 22.42 51.44
N HIS A 593 16.05 21.26 50.91
CA HIS A 593 16.33 20.12 51.83
C HIS A 593 17.51 19.17 51.51
N THR A 594 18.30 19.36 50.46
CA THR A 594 19.40 18.42 50.13
C THR A 594 20.75 18.75 50.76
N LEU A 595 21.01 20.01 51.12
CA LEU A 595 22.27 20.39 51.76
C LEU A 595 22.29 20.14 53.28
N THR A 596 21.14 19.90 53.92
CA THR A 596 21.06 19.52 55.34
C THR A 596 21.17 18.01 55.55
N LEU A 597 20.63 17.18 54.65
CA LEU A 597 20.47 15.74 54.94
C LEU A 597 21.75 14.90 54.75
N LEU A 598 22.62 15.24 53.81
CA LEU A 598 23.92 14.56 53.66
C LEU A 598 24.92 14.98 54.75
N SER A 599 24.87 16.24 55.22
CA SER A 599 25.66 16.65 56.39
C SER A 599 25.15 15.98 57.66
N ASP A 600 23.83 15.81 57.82
CA ASP A 600 23.25 15.21 59.03
C ASP A 600 23.45 13.69 59.09
N ILE A 601 23.45 12.99 57.94
CA ILE A 601 23.74 11.54 57.87
C ILE A 601 25.23 11.25 58.14
N LEU A 602 26.14 12.13 57.69
CA LEU A 602 27.58 11.97 57.90
C LEU A 602 28.06 12.55 59.24
N SER A 603 27.27 13.43 59.88
CA SER A 603 27.58 14.05 61.19
C SER A 603 26.88 13.37 62.37
N ALA A 604 26.19 12.25 62.16
CA ALA A 604 25.59 11.44 63.22
C ALA A 604 26.68 10.68 64.01
N ASP A 605 27.53 11.45 64.69
CA ASP A 605 28.29 10.98 65.83
C ASP A 605 27.30 10.73 66.98
N LEU A 606 27.53 9.65 67.73
CA LEU A 606 26.67 9.21 68.82
C LEU A 606 26.41 10.36 69.82
N ARG A 607 25.19 10.92 69.84
CA ARG A 607 24.40 11.26 71.05
C ARG A 607 23.08 11.97 70.69
N SER A 608 21.98 11.33 71.09
CA SER A 608 20.62 11.87 71.30
C SER A 608 19.92 12.58 70.14
N ALA A 609 19.10 11.85 69.38
CA ALA A 609 17.98 12.41 68.61
C ALA A 609 16.63 12.01 69.27
N PRO A 610 15.61 12.90 69.31
CA PRO A 610 14.34 12.61 69.93
C PRO A 610 13.51 11.61 69.10
N LEU A 611 13.08 10.53 69.76
CA LEU A 611 12.52 9.31 69.16
C LEU A 611 11.08 9.38 68.61
N HIS A 612 10.41 10.55 68.55
CA HIS A 612 8.98 10.61 68.20
C HIS A 612 8.60 11.81 67.32
N ASP A 613 8.94 11.77 66.03
CA ASP A 613 8.22 12.54 65.00
C ASP A 613 7.86 11.64 63.80
N HIS A 614 6.57 11.36 63.62
CA HIS A 614 6.06 10.51 62.54
C HIS A 614 6.38 11.08 61.15
N ARG A 615 6.55 12.40 61.02
CA ARG A 615 6.88 13.03 59.72
C ARG A 615 8.28 12.68 59.24
N PHE A 616 9.25 12.49 60.15
CA PHE A 616 10.62 12.10 59.78
C PHE A 616 10.72 10.63 59.35
N GLN A 617 9.93 9.75 59.95
CA GLN A 617 9.86 8.34 59.55
C GLN A 617 9.21 8.17 58.16
N ASP A 618 8.15 8.91 57.86
CA ASP A 618 7.49 8.89 56.55
C ASP A 618 8.41 9.39 55.43
N ILE A 619 9.12 10.51 55.63
CA ILE A 619 10.07 11.06 54.65
C ILE A 619 11.23 10.10 54.39
N HIS A 620 11.77 9.49 55.45
CA HIS A 620 12.87 8.53 55.33
C HIS A 620 12.43 7.24 54.62
N HIS A 621 11.20 6.77 54.86
CA HIS A 621 10.63 5.59 54.21
C HIS A 621 10.32 5.84 52.72
N ILE A 622 9.80 7.04 52.37
CA ILE A 622 9.55 7.46 50.99
C ILE A 622 10.86 7.60 50.22
N THR A 623 11.88 8.25 50.80
CA THR A 623 13.18 8.48 50.15
C THR A 623 13.92 7.16 49.94
N LEU A 624 13.95 6.28 50.94
CA LEU A 624 14.58 4.96 50.84
C LEU A 624 13.84 4.06 49.83
N GLY A 625 12.51 4.13 49.79
CA GLY A 625 11.68 3.46 48.79
C GLY A 625 11.96 3.94 47.37
N ALA A 626 12.09 5.25 47.16
CA ALA A 626 12.47 5.83 45.87
C ALA A 626 13.87 5.37 45.42
N THR A 627 14.87 5.41 46.31
CA THR A 627 16.23 4.91 46.02
C THR A 627 16.24 3.43 45.65
N LYS A 628 15.48 2.59 46.37
CA LYS A 628 15.35 1.16 46.05
C LYS A 628 14.76 0.95 44.65
N ARG A 629 13.73 1.71 44.27
CA ARG A 629 13.13 1.61 42.92
C ARG A 629 14.06 2.08 41.82
N SER A 630 14.83 3.16 42.03
CA SER A 630 15.85 3.58 41.06
C SER A 630 16.92 2.49 40.83
N ILE A 631 17.29 1.75 41.88
CA ILE A 631 18.20 0.60 41.77
C ILE A 631 17.55 -0.53 40.96
N GLU A 632 16.29 -0.89 41.24
CA GLU A 632 15.55 -1.92 40.50
C GLU A 632 15.41 -1.55 39.00
N ILE A 633 15.13 -0.29 38.68
CA ILE A 633 15.08 0.23 37.31
C ILE A 633 16.46 0.11 36.65
N GLY A 634 17.52 0.54 37.32
CA GLY A 634 18.89 0.44 36.80
C GLY A 634 19.31 -1.01 36.52
N GLN A 635 18.97 -1.93 37.42
CA GLN A 635 19.17 -3.37 37.22
C GLN A 635 18.34 -3.90 36.04
N GLY A 636 17.08 -3.48 35.92
CA GLY A 636 16.20 -3.86 34.82
C GLY A 636 16.71 -3.38 33.46
N ARG A 637 17.15 -2.12 33.35
CA ARG A 637 17.77 -1.57 32.14
C ARG A 637 19.02 -2.35 31.74
N ARG A 638 19.89 -2.67 32.71
CA ARG A 638 21.09 -3.49 32.49
C ARG A 638 20.72 -4.88 31.94
N PHE A 639 19.78 -5.57 32.58
CA PHE A 639 19.30 -6.87 32.13
C PHE A 639 18.80 -6.82 30.69
N VAL A 640 17.98 -5.83 30.34
CA VAL A 640 17.42 -5.70 28.97
C VAL A 640 18.54 -5.54 27.93
N LEU A 641 19.54 -4.68 28.17
CA LEU A 641 20.65 -4.49 27.23
C LEU A 641 21.56 -5.72 27.14
N GLU A 642 21.86 -6.39 28.25
CA GLU A 642 22.64 -7.62 28.27
C GLU A 642 21.91 -8.72 27.49
N ARG A 643 20.61 -8.92 27.77
CA ARG A 643 19.78 -9.91 27.08
C ARG A 643 19.71 -9.64 25.58
N LEU A 644 19.47 -8.39 25.18
CA LEU A 644 19.46 -8.00 23.75
C LEU A 644 20.83 -8.19 23.10
N SER A 645 21.93 -7.88 23.79
CA SER A 645 23.28 -8.07 23.24
C SER A 645 23.62 -9.55 23.01
N ILE A 646 23.10 -10.45 23.86
CA ILE A 646 23.24 -11.89 23.65
C ILE A 646 22.29 -12.38 22.54
N LEU A 647 21.08 -11.84 22.45
CA LEU A 647 20.19 -12.15 21.33
C LEU A 647 20.79 -11.69 20.00
N GLU A 648 21.49 -10.56 19.96
CA GLU A 648 22.19 -10.04 18.77
C GLU A 648 23.24 -11.02 18.22
N SER A 649 23.88 -11.82 19.08
CA SER A 649 24.87 -12.82 18.63
C SER A 649 24.26 -14.12 18.11
N SER A 650 22.97 -14.35 18.37
CA SER A 650 22.29 -15.61 18.02
C SER A 650 21.11 -15.45 17.04
N LEU A 651 20.72 -14.21 16.75
CA LEU A 651 19.67 -13.82 15.80
C LEU A 651 20.27 -12.87 14.76
N PRO A 652 19.55 -12.54 13.66
CA PRO A 652 19.98 -11.50 12.74
C PRO A 652 20.32 -10.20 13.49
N PRO A 653 21.56 -9.69 13.42
CA PRO A 653 22.03 -8.65 14.32
C PRO A 653 21.40 -7.28 14.04
N LYS A 654 21.09 -6.98 12.77
CA LYS A 654 20.53 -5.69 12.36
C LYS A 654 19.20 -5.38 13.07
N PRO A 655 18.19 -6.26 13.06
CA PRO A 655 16.97 -6.06 13.86
C PRO A 655 17.21 -5.81 15.35
N ILE A 656 18.12 -6.56 15.96
CA ILE A 656 18.37 -6.45 17.40
C ILE A 656 19.07 -5.12 17.74
N ARG A 657 19.97 -4.63 16.87
CA ARG A 657 20.58 -3.30 17.01
C ARG A 657 19.54 -2.19 16.99
N VAL A 658 18.56 -2.25 16.08
CA VAL A 658 17.48 -1.26 16.01
C VAL A 658 16.67 -1.23 17.30
N VAL A 659 16.41 -2.39 17.94
CA VAL A 659 15.73 -2.43 19.26
C VAL A 659 16.59 -1.84 20.36
N LYS A 660 17.87 -2.16 20.40
CA LYS A 660 18.80 -1.60 21.40
C LYS A 660 18.80 -0.07 21.29
N GLU A 661 18.93 0.44 20.08
CA GLU A 661 18.88 1.87 19.78
C GLU A 661 17.52 2.48 20.18
N LEU A 662 16.40 1.81 19.88
CA LEU A 662 15.08 2.29 20.27
C LEU A 662 14.92 2.36 21.80
N VAL A 663 15.29 1.32 22.51
CA VAL A 663 15.23 1.27 23.99
C VAL A 663 16.11 2.36 24.61
N GLN A 664 17.33 2.54 24.10
CA GLN A 664 18.24 3.58 24.56
C GLN A 664 17.71 4.99 24.26
N THR A 665 17.12 5.20 23.09
CA THR A 665 16.50 6.49 22.71
C THR A 665 15.30 6.80 23.60
N VAL A 666 14.48 5.80 23.91
CA VAL A 666 13.37 5.93 24.86
C VAL A 666 13.87 6.30 26.25
N TRP A 667 14.93 5.66 26.74
CA TRP A 667 15.53 6.01 28.03
C TRP A 667 16.12 7.41 28.04
N ALA A 668 16.84 7.81 27.00
CA ALA A 668 17.37 9.16 26.88
C ALA A 668 16.23 10.22 26.92
N ALA A 669 15.11 9.95 26.24
CA ALA A 669 13.95 10.83 26.27
C ALA A 669 13.27 10.89 27.65
N TYR A 670 13.18 9.76 28.35
CA TYR A 670 12.67 9.72 29.72
C TYR A 670 13.58 10.48 30.70
N ASP A 671 14.90 10.31 30.59
CA ASP A 671 15.87 10.85 31.54
C ASP A 671 16.04 12.38 31.40
N VAL A 672 15.69 12.95 30.23
CA VAL A 672 15.74 14.41 29.97
C VAL A 672 14.48 15.14 30.44
N GLN A 673 13.31 14.51 30.42
CA GLN A 673 12.06 15.15 30.88
C GLN A 673 11.94 15.05 32.40
N GLY A 674 12.23 16.15 33.10
CA GLY A 674 11.93 16.28 34.54
C GLY A 674 10.45 16.05 34.86
N ALA A 675 10.15 15.75 36.14
CA ALA A 675 8.81 15.44 36.60
C ALA A 675 7.76 16.50 36.20
N GLY A 676 6.68 16.07 35.53
CA GLY A 676 5.50 16.91 35.25
C GLY A 676 5.22 17.25 33.77
N VAL A 677 6.11 16.93 32.82
CA VAL A 677 5.82 17.13 31.38
C VAL A 677 5.28 15.84 30.78
N SER A 678 3.96 15.73 30.68
CA SER A 678 3.31 14.64 29.93
C SER A 678 3.51 14.84 28.44
N GLN A 679 4.44 14.12 27.79
CA GLN A 679 4.34 13.88 26.34
C GLN A 679 5.24 12.79 25.72
N VAL A 680 6.17 12.16 26.44
CA VAL A 680 7.00 11.09 25.84
C VAL A 680 6.29 9.74 25.85
N HIS A 681 6.11 9.17 24.66
CA HIS A 681 5.58 7.82 24.46
C HIS A 681 6.44 7.09 23.42
N TRP A 682 6.81 5.84 23.71
CA TRP A 682 7.75 5.07 22.89
C TRP A 682 7.32 4.91 21.41
N ILE A 683 6.00 4.80 21.16
CA ILE A 683 5.45 4.75 19.78
C ILE A 683 5.79 6.02 18.99
N ASN A 684 5.74 7.19 19.63
CA ASN A 684 6.07 8.45 18.99
C ASN A 684 7.57 8.52 18.70
N ILE A 685 8.41 8.09 19.64
CA ILE A 685 9.87 8.00 19.46
C ILE A 685 10.22 7.06 18.32
N MET A 686 9.64 5.85 18.29
CA MET A 686 9.85 4.87 17.22
C MET A 686 9.51 5.47 15.85
N ALA A 687 8.40 6.23 15.76
CA ALA A 687 7.98 6.87 14.53
C ALA A 687 8.90 8.04 14.12
N GLN A 688 9.27 8.91 15.05
CA GLN A 688 10.09 10.11 14.81
C GLN A 688 11.56 9.78 14.52
N SER A 689 12.11 8.75 15.17
CA SER A 689 13.49 8.31 14.97
C SER A 689 13.65 7.26 13.87
N ASN A 690 12.54 6.87 13.20
CA ASN A 690 12.50 5.83 12.17
C ASN A 690 13.13 4.48 12.59
N LEU A 691 13.05 4.14 13.88
CA LEU A 691 13.62 2.91 14.44
C LEU A 691 12.64 1.74 14.32
N ARG A 692 12.43 1.26 13.08
CA ARG A 692 11.47 0.18 12.75
C ARG A 692 12.19 -1.10 12.36
N THR A 693 11.73 -2.23 12.89
CA THR A 693 12.29 -3.54 12.54
C THR A 693 11.31 -4.69 12.81
N ILE A 694 11.52 -5.81 12.12
CA ILE A 694 10.83 -7.10 12.35
C ILE A 694 11.82 -8.07 12.97
N PHE A 695 11.34 -8.91 13.90
CA PHE A 695 12.11 -9.99 14.54
C PHE A 695 11.67 -11.34 14.03
N GLY A 696 12.59 -12.30 14.05
CA GLY A 696 12.33 -13.68 13.65
C GLY A 696 12.77 -13.90 12.23
#